data_AF-A0A925WKM5-F1
#
_entry.id   AF-A0A925WKM5-F1
#
_cell.length_a   1.000
_cell.length_b   1.000
_cell.length_c   1.000
_cell.angle_alpha   90.00
_cell.angle_beta   90.00
_cell.angle_gamma   90.00
#
_symmetry.space_group_name_H-M   'P 1'
#
loop_
_entity.id
_entity.type
_entity.pdbx_description
1 polymer ?
#
loop_
_entity_poly.entity_id
_entity_poly.type
_entity_poly.pdbx_seq_one_letter_code
_entity_poly.pdbx_strand_id
1 'polypeptide(L)'
;MATIANDPLYPQENESRPRPNALESVLSQGIILNWKTVAFTIILLLAVFTRFYNLGARAMSHDESLHVYYSYELYDEGKYVHTPLMHGPILFHATAFFYSIFGDNDFAGRVYAALLGVFMVMSPLLFRRWLGTWGTILACVMILFSPLLMYYNRYIREDTPAIMAGILMVWAIMMYLKGPDAQKRQTHWLVLLGAATLWNLASKESAFFYIGAFGLFLLIYWLARMAQYFANRPGRQIATFVQLGILLGGLLTLGMIVVLDITPLEKVMPLLSAAAPVEGGAAAVVGEPTGLANIEVRSFVTWTALAVGIVLASVIGTMLWAYRGARLPIGRLLVVLGIGLVAFAGLIVVEEVSHVQGLSGEVAEQAVPGQEGVVSTDTRGFTWTPVIAAWAIAIFGCGLMVVSRRLNWWQHLDQFPELDILIVLGALLLPWLTALFIVSTRGSPDDYMAIGNGFTTNYSFFARFVPATGALQIGQFLVGFAAWLPLMVVSFAAGLTWNWRRFLIVQVVFLALFAFFYTTIFTNINGLATGMVYSLQYWLEQQGERRGNQPQYYYLLIIMPLYEFLPIIGTALATLSGLAFFWRRQRTLDEARTIAGQAVLDETLVSTENTLVTQDPEAARKSLVGLRMATEPSFMLFMAWWAFFMLYLLTLSGEKMPWIGTHMTVPMIFITAAYFGGIFDRIDLGKFLQRGWLYLFLFPFLFVALFQIIFQPLGGNVPFAGTDLTQIQATNTFIAAAVIGVALLVGLVQLARSTGWGIMRQMFAATSFIVLAFITGRAAVAASFVNYDLATEYLVYAHGTPGTKIVADRLEELSLATTNGYAISFAYDDKMSWPGVWYFRPYTNNIYMGRTPTLAQMEKATVVMVGEGNRSVV
;
A
#
# COMPACT_ATOMS: atom_id res chain seq x y z
N MET A 1 -45.98 -2.83 -64.72
CA MET A 1 -46.66 -3.44 -63.55
C MET A 1 -45.56 -4.05 -62.70
N ALA A 2 -44.86 -3.30 -61.85
CA ALA A 2 -45.34 -2.64 -60.64
C ALA A 2 -45.80 -3.65 -59.56
N THR A 3 -45.13 -3.55 -58.41
CA THR A 3 -45.68 -3.59 -57.04
C THR A 3 -46.03 -4.94 -56.41
N ILE A 4 -45.27 -5.28 -55.35
CA ILE A 4 -45.69 -5.53 -53.94
C ILE A 4 -44.81 -6.64 -53.35
N ALA A 5 -43.80 -6.25 -52.55
CA ALA A 5 -43.31 -7.01 -51.38
C ALA A 5 -42.17 -6.23 -50.69
N ASN A 6 -42.43 -4.99 -50.29
CA ASN A 6 -41.61 -4.25 -49.33
C ASN A 6 -42.59 -3.58 -48.37
N ASP A 7 -43.13 -4.37 -47.44
CA ASP A 7 -43.94 -3.88 -46.32
C ASP A 7 -43.01 -3.68 -45.10
N PRO A 8 -42.91 -2.49 -44.50
CA PRO A 8 -42.05 -2.23 -43.33
C PRO A 8 -42.64 -2.74 -42.01
N LEU A 9 -43.80 -3.41 -42.00
CA LEU A 9 -44.54 -3.74 -40.77
C LEU A 9 -44.36 -5.16 -40.23
N TYR A 10 -43.48 -5.98 -40.80
CA TYR A 10 -43.12 -7.30 -40.24
C TYR A 10 -41.65 -7.34 -39.81
N PRO A 11 -41.34 -7.56 -38.51
CA PRO A 11 -39.97 -7.81 -38.10
C PRO A 11 -39.51 -9.11 -38.73
N GLN A 12 -38.43 -9.05 -39.51
CA GLN A 12 -37.76 -10.26 -39.96
C GLN A 12 -37.30 -11.04 -38.72
N GLU A 13 -37.69 -12.31 -38.64
CA GLU A 13 -37.14 -13.25 -37.66
C GLU A 13 -35.62 -13.25 -37.84
N ASN A 14 -34.95 -12.60 -36.89
CA ASN A 14 -33.51 -12.62 -36.77
C ASN A 14 -33.17 -14.06 -36.35
N GLU A 15 -32.80 -14.90 -37.31
CA GLU A 15 -32.21 -16.21 -37.04
C GLU A 15 -31.12 -16.00 -35.97
N SER A 16 -31.37 -16.58 -34.81
CA SER A 16 -30.51 -16.47 -33.64
C SER A 16 -29.22 -17.20 -33.94
N ARG A 17 -28.23 -16.47 -34.50
CA ARG A 17 -26.85 -16.96 -34.54
C ARG A 17 -26.49 -17.41 -33.11
N PRO A 18 -26.16 -18.68 -32.89
CA PRO A 18 -25.79 -19.16 -31.57
C PRO A 18 -24.63 -18.30 -31.08
N ARG A 19 -24.75 -17.76 -29.86
CA ARG A 19 -23.66 -17.00 -29.24
C ARG A 19 -22.45 -17.95 -29.20
N PRO A 20 -21.31 -17.61 -29.83
CA PRO A 20 -20.16 -18.49 -29.82
C PRO A 20 -19.77 -18.78 -28.37
N ASN A 21 -19.44 -20.04 -28.10
CA ASN A 21 -18.98 -20.45 -26.78
C ASN A 21 -17.78 -19.57 -26.37
N ALA A 22 -17.72 -19.13 -25.12
CA ALA A 22 -16.65 -18.26 -24.65
C ALA A 22 -15.26 -18.87 -24.88
N LEU A 23 -15.16 -20.20 -24.77
CA LEU A 23 -13.96 -20.98 -25.08
C LEU A 23 -13.62 -20.98 -26.57
N GLU A 24 -14.60 -21.16 -27.46
CA GLU A 24 -14.38 -21.05 -28.92
C GLU A 24 -13.97 -19.64 -29.32
N SER A 25 -14.57 -18.60 -28.73
CA SER A 25 -14.19 -17.20 -28.92
C SER A 25 -12.74 -16.92 -28.49
N VAL A 26 -12.28 -17.50 -27.38
CA VAL A 26 -10.90 -17.34 -26.90
C VAL A 26 -9.92 -18.15 -27.74
N LEU A 27 -10.26 -19.39 -28.11
CA LEU A 27 -9.39 -20.28 -28.90
C LEU A 27 -9.33 -19.89 -30.39
N SER A 28 -10.36 -19.24 -30.93
CA SER A 28 -10.42 -18.78 -32.33
C SER A 28 -9.89 -17.36 -32.53
N GLN A 29 -9.58 -16.62 -31.46
CA GLN A 29 -8.92 -15.33 -31.56
C GLN A 29 -7.47 -15.53 -32.00
N GLY A 30 -7.21 -15.34 -33.30
CA GLY A 30 -5.85 -15.28 -33.83
C GLY A 30 -5.02 -14.24 -33.07
N ILE A 31 -3.92 -14.66 -32.47
CA ILE A 31 -2.99 -13.74 -31.81
C ILE A 31 -2.30 -12.92 -32.90
N ILE A 32 -2.71 -11.66 -33.05
CA ILE A 32 -2.01 -10.73 -33.95
C ILE A 32 -0.64 -10.44 -33.32
N LEU A 33 0.40 -11.01 -33.93
CA LEU A 33 1.78 -10.83 -33.50
C LEU A 33 2.22 -9.39 -33.84
N ASN A 34 2.11 -8.50 -32.85
CA ASN A 34 2.66 -7.16 -32.92
C ASN A 34 3.75 -7.00 -31.87
N TRP A 35 4.57 -5.94 -31.99
CA TRP A 35 5.68 -5.71 -31.06
C TRP A 35 5.23 -5.59 -29.60
N LYS A 36 4.00 -5.13 -29.32
CA LYS A 36 3.45 -5.03 -27.97
C LYS A 36 3.19 -6.41 -27.40
N THR A 37 2.56 -7.29 -28.19
CA THR A 37 2.35 -8.69 -27.83
C THR A 37 3.68 -9.36 -27.51
N VAL A 38 4.69 -9.18 -28.37
CA VAL A 38 6.04 -9.71 -28.13
C VAL A 38 6.64 -9.15 -26.83
N ALA A 39 6.55 -7.84 -26.60
CA ALA A 39 7.08 -7.21 -25.38
C ALA A 39 6.41 -7.75 -24.10
N PHE A 40 5.09 -7.87 -24.09
CA PHE A 40 4.36 -8.41 -22.93
C PHE A 40 4.61 -9.91 -22.75
N THR A 41 4.76 -10.68 -23.82
CA THR A 41 5.17 -12.09 -23.74
C THR A 41 6.55 -12.23 -23.14
N ILE A 42 7.53 -11.42 -23.55
CA ILE A 42 8.88 -11.43 -22.96
C ILE A 42 8.82 -11.08 -21.48
N ILE A 43 8.07 -10.04 -21.10
CA ILE A 43 7.92 -9.65 -19.69
C ILE A 43 7.27 -10.78 -18.89
N LEU A 44 6.25 -11.45 -19.41
CA LEU A 44 5.61 -12.60 -18.76
C LEU A 44 6.60 -13.75 -18.56
N LEU A 45 7.38 -14.10 -19.59
CA LEU A 45 8.39 -15.16 -19.50
C LEU A 45 9.46 -14.81 -18.45
N LEU A 46 9.93 -13.56 -18.43
CA LEU A 46 10.85 -13.09 -17.41
C LEU A 46 10.23 -13.07 -16.01
N ALA A 47 8.95 -12.74 -15.89
CA ALA A 47 8.23 -12.79 -14.61
C ALA A 47 8.17 -14.22 -14.10
N VAL A 48 7.76 -15.18 -14.93
CA VAL A 48 7.75 -16.60 -14.57
C VAL A 48 9.16 -17.06 -14.18
N PHE A 49 10.16 -16.77 -15.01
CA PHE A 49 11.54 -17.14 -14.72
C PHE A 49 12.01 -16.56 -13.37
N THR A 50 11.89 -15.25 -13.18
CA THR A 50 12.39 -14.60 -11.95
C THR A 50 11.65 -15.02 -10.70
N ARG A 51 10.36 -15.38 -10.77
CA ARG A 51 9.59 -15.82 -9.60
C ARG A 51 9.78 -17.31 -9.29
N PHE A 52 9.96 -18.17 -10.29
CA PHE A 52 10.05 -19.61 -10.08
C PHE A 52 11.48 -20.19 -10.09
N TYR A 53 12.45 -19.50 -10.71
CA TYR A 53 13.83 -19.97 -10.71
C TYR A 53 14.36 -20.12 -9.28
N ASN A 54 14.86 -21.30 -8.95
CA ASN A 54 15.45 -21.63 -7.67
C ASN A 54 14.58 -21.30 -6.42
N LEU A 55 13.26 -21.39 -6.56
CA LEU A 55 12.30 -20.95 -5.51
C LEU A 55 12.39 -21.75 -4.20
N GLY A 56 12.71 -23.04 -4.28
CA GLY A 56 12.83 -23.93 -3.12
C GLY A 56 14.21 -23.93 -2.44
N ALA A 57 15.22 -23.23 -2.96
CA ALA A 57 16.58 -23.36 -2.43
C ALA A 57 16.77 -22.73 -1.04
N ARG A 58 16.15 -21.56 -0.81
CA ARG A 58 16.28 -20.83 0.46
C ARG A 58 15.66 -21.61 1.60
N ALA A 59 16.35 -21.67 2.75
CA ALA A 59 15.75 -22.19 3.97
C ALA A 59 14.52 -21.35 4.37
N MET A 60 13.45 -22.00 4.83
CA MET A 60 12.32 -21.33 5.48
C MET A 60 12.81 -20.46 6.62
N SER A 61 12.36 -19.21 6.63
CA SER A 61 12.54 -18.32 7.77
C SER A 61 11.63 -18.72 8.93
N HIS A 62 11.78 -18.04 10.07
CA HIS A 62 10.85 -18.21 11.19
C HIS A 62 9.39 -17.94 10.75
N ASP A 63 9.13 -16.77 10.16
CA ASP A 63 7.78 -16.41 9.71
C ASP A 63 7.25 -17.31 8.58
N GLU A 64 8.11 -17.78 7.66
CA GLU A 64 7.67 -18.70 6.60
C GLU A 64 7.30 -20.07 7.17
N SER A 65 8.10 -20.58 8.11
CA SER A 65 7.97 -21.92 8.67
C SER A 65 6.60 -22.15 9.32
N LEU A 66 6.05 -21.13 9.98
CA LEU A 66 4.69 -21.13 10.52
C LEU A 66 3.66 -21.35 9.41
N HIS A 67 3.71 -20.54 8.36
CA HIS A 67 2.76 -20.64 7.25
C HIS A 67 2.84 -21.99 6.55
N VAL A 68 4.05 -22.48 6.26
CA VAL A 68 4.21 -23.76 5.55
C VAL A 68 3.79 -24.94 6.42
N TYR A 69 4.05 -24.90 7.72
CA TYR A 69 3.68 -25.97 8.66
C TYR A 69 2.17 -26.07 8.86
N TYR A 70 1.47 -24.97 9.17
CA TYR A 70 0.01 -25.02 9.36
C TYR A 70 -0.74 -25.28 8.05
N SER A 71 -0.16 -24.90 6.91
CA SER A 71 -0.69 -25.31 5.60
C SER A 71 -0.53 -26.82 5.37
N TYR A 72 0.54 -27.42 5.92
CA TYR A 72 0.76 -28.86 5.88
C TYR A 72 -0.24 -29.60 6.77
N GLU A 73 -0.49 -29.14 8.00
CA GLU A 73 -1.52 -29.73 8.88
C GLU A 73 -2.91 -29.70 8.22
N LEU A 74 -3.24 -28.61 7.51
CA LEU A 74 -4.46 -28.52 6.71
C LEU A 74 -4.49 -29.54 5.57
N TYR A 75 -3.37 -29.69 4.87
CA TYR A 75 -3.24 -30.61 3.73
C TYR A 75 -3.29 -32.09 4.15
N ASP A 76 -2.53 -32.47 5.17
CA ASP A 76 -2.31 -33.85 5.59
C ASP A 76 -3.45 -34.38 6.46
N GLU A 77 -3.88 -33.57 7.44
CA GLU A 77 -4.86 -34.01 8.45
C GLU A 77 -6.22 -33.30 8.34
N GLY A 78 -6.35 -32.31 7.45
CA GLY A 78 -7.54 -31.45 7.40
C GLY A 78 -7.66 -30.53 8.62
N LYS A 79 -6.58 -30.34 9.39
CA LYS A 79 -6.58 -29.59 10.64
C LYS A 79 -5.99 -28.20 10.43
N TYR A 80 -6.85 -27.19 10.49
CA TYR A 80 -6.43 -25.80 10.62
C TYR A 80 -7.49 -25.00 11.37
N VAL A 81 -7.02 -24.21 12.34
CA VAL A 81 -7.86 -23.32 13.13
C VAL A 81 -7.36 -21.90 12.91
N HIS A 82 -8.20 -21.06 12.30
CA HIS A 82 -7.88 -19.64 12.17
C HIS A 82 -7.68 -19.02 13.56
N THR A 83 -6.52 -18.38 13.73
CA THR A 83 -6.20 -17.58 14.92
C THR A 83 -5.77 -16.18 14.48
N PRO A 84 -6.20 -15.12 15.19
CA PRO A 84 -5.79 -13.75 14.88
C PRO A 84 -4.27 -13.52 14.81
N LEU A 85 -3.49 -14.30 15.57
CA LEU A 85 -2.02 -14.29 15.55
C LEU A 85 -1.46 -14.56 14.15
N MET A 86 -2.14 -15.40 13.37
CA MET A 86 -1.67 -15.93 12.09
C MET A 86 -2.23 -15.17 10.89
N HIS A 87 -2.84 -14.00 11.13
CA HIS A 87 -3.51 -13.21 10.10
C HIS A 87 -4.57 -14.02 9.34
N GLY A 88 -4.76 -13.73 8.04
CA GLY A 88 -5.84 -14.26 7.25
C GLY A 88 -5.65 -15.71 6.78
N PRO A 89 -6.75 -16.48 6.60
CA PRO A 89 -6.67 -17.90 6.28
C PRO A 89 -6.32 -18.23 4.82
N ILE A 90 -6.48 -17.30 3.86
CA ILE A 90 -6.44 -17.63 2.42
C ILE A 90 -5.09 -18.21 2.00
N LEU A 91 -3.99 -17.69 2.53
CA LEU A 91 -2.64 -18.16 2.22
C LEU A 91 -2.45 -19.62 2.63
N PHE A 92 -2.99 -20.02 3.78
CA PHE A 92 -2.92 -21.41 4.26
C PHE A 92 -3.68 -22.36 3.34
N HIS A 93 -4.91 -22.00 2.97
CA HIS A 93 -5.73 -22.79 2.03
C HIS A 93 -5.07 -22.91 0.65
N ALA A 94 -4.54 -21.81 0.13
CA ALA A 94 -3.87 -21.80 -1.17
C ALA A 94 -2.58 -22.65 -1.16
N THR A 95 -1.82 -22.59 -0.08
CA THR A 95 -0.58 -23.36 0.07
C THR A 95 -0.88 -24.86 0.23
N ALA A 96 -1.87 -25.22 1.05
CA ALA A 96 -2.35 -26.60 1.18
C ALA A 96 -2.82 -27.18 -0.16
N PHE A 97 -3.51 -26.37 -0.98
CA PHE A 97 -3.87 -26.77 -2.34
C PHE A 97 -2.64 -27.06 -3.20
N PHE A 98 -1.57 -26.25 -3.12
CA PHE A 98 -0.35 -26.53 -3.88
C PHE A 98 0.44 -27.74 -3.37
N TYR A 99 0.38 -28.05 -2.07
CA TYR A 99 0.91 -29.32 -1.55
C TYR A 99 0.23 -30.53 -2.16
N SER A 100 -1.08 -30.47 -2.40
CA SER A 100 -1.80 -31.57 -3.08
C SER A 100 -1.36 -31.83 -4.53
N ILE A 101 -0.70 -30.85 -5.16
CA ILE A 101 -0.23 -30.95 -6.55
C ILE A 101 1.26 -31.30 -6.62
N PHE A 102 2.08 -30.68 -5.78
CA PHE A 102 3.55 -30.72 -5.87
C PHE A 102 4.24 -31.41 -4.69
N GLY A 103 3.49 -31.91 -3.71
CA GLY A 103 3.99 -32.41 -2.44
C GLY A 103 4.35 -31.29 -1.46
N ASP A 104 4.55 -31.65 -0.20
CA ASP A 104 4.94 -30.75 0.89
C ASP A 104 6.46 -30.50 0.85
N ASN A 105 6.89 -29.44 0.17
CA ASN A 105 8.30 -29.06 0.11
C ASN A 105 8.45 -27.54 0.02
N ASP A 106 9.68 -27.06 0.18
CA ASP A 106 9.97 -25.62 0.21
C ASP A 106 9.57 -24.90 -1.08
N PHE A 107 9.65 -25.59 -2.22
CA PHE A 107 9.20 -25.05 -3.49
C PHE A 107 7.68 -24.84 -3.47
N ALA A 108 6.91 -25.89 -3.16
CA ALA A 108 5.46 -25.87 -3.12
C ALA A 108 4.93 -24.82 -2.13
N GLY A 109 5.60 -24.67 -0.99
CA GLY A 109 5.27 -23.66 0.03
C GLY A 109 5.28 -22.22 -0.53
N ARG A 110 6.11 -21.94 -1.53
CA ARG A 110 6.23 -20.59 -2.11
C ARG A 110 5.54 -20.41 -3.46
N VAL A 111 4.93 -21.46 -4.03
CA VAL A 111 4.27 -21.40 -5.36
C VAL A 111 3.16 -20.36 -5.37
N TYR A 112 2.35 -20.26 -4.31
CA TYR A 112 1.27 -19.29 -4.24
C TYR A 112 1.79 -17.85 -4.34
N ALA A 113 2.80 -17.49 -3.54
CA ALA A 113 3.43 -16.16 -3.58
C ALA A 113 4.06 -15.87 -4.95
N ALA A 114 4.77 -16.84 -5.53
CA ALA A 114 5.42 -16.70 -6.84
C ALA A 114 4.40 -16.47 -7.96
N LEU A 115 3.30 -17.22 -7.95
CA LEU A 115 2.22 -17.08 -8.92
C LEU A 115 1.54 -15.71 -8.83
N LEU A 116 1.23 -15.25 -7.62
CA LEU A 116 0.72 -13.90 -7.39
C LEU A 116 1.71 -12.84 -7.84
N GLY A 117 3.02 -13.05 -7.64
CA GLY A 117 4.06 -12.19 -8.16
C GLY A 117 4.05 -12.06 -9.68
N VAL A 118 3.84 -13.16 -10.41
CA VAL A 118 3.68 -13.13 -11.88
C VAL A 118 2.44 -12.33 -12.27
N PHE A 119 1.30 -12.56 -11.60
CA PHE A 119 0.10 -11.77 -11.85
C PHE A 119 0.29 -10.29 -11.54
N MET A 120 1.01 -9.96 -10.48
CA MET A 120 1.30 -8.59 -10.09
C MET A 120 2.13 -7.87 -11.16
N VAL A 121 3.15 -8.54 -11.73
CA VAL A 121 3.95 -8.00 -12.86
C VAL A 121 3.06 -7.67 -14.06
N MET A 122 2.06 -8.50 -14.34
CA MET A 122 1.16 -8.32 -15.49
C MET A 122 -0.05 -7.44 -15.20
N SER A 123 -0.35 -7.17 -13.92
CA SER A 123 -1.50 -6.36 -13.50
C SER A 123 -1.58 -4.95 -14.09
N PRO A 124 -0.48 -4.27 -14.51
CA PRO A 124 -0.60 -2.98 -15.19
C PRO A 124 -1.37 -3.03 -16.51
N LEU A 125 -1.54 -4.22 -17.12
CA LEU A 125 -2.40 -4.41 -18.29
C LEU A 125 -3.87 -4.03 -17.99
N LEU A 126 -4.33 -4.27 -16.76
CA LEU A 126 -5.67 -3.90 -16.30
C LEU A 126 -5.90 -2.39 -16.36
N PHE A 127 -4.81 -1.60 -16.26
CA PHE A 127 -4.84 -0.14 -16.22
C PHE A 127 -4.38 0.53 -17.53
N ARG A 128 -4.21 -0.23 -18.62
CA ARG A 128 -3.72 0.27 -19.91
C ARG A 128 -4.47 1.49 -20.44
N ARG A 129 -5.78 1.59 -20.18
CA ARG A 129 -6.61 2.74 -20.56
C ARG A 129 -6.13 4.05 -19.93
N TRP A 130 -5.57 4.01 -18.72
CA TRP A 130 -5.13 5.18 -17.97
C TRP A 130 -3.62 5.40 -18.01
N LEU A 131 -2.83 4.32 -18.13
CA LEU A 131 -1.36 4.39 -18.21
C LEU A 131 -0.84 4.64 -19.62
N GLY A 132 -1.62 4.34 -20.66
CA GLY A 132 -1.11 4.32 -22.03
C GLY A 132 -0.26 3.09 -22.33
N THR A 133 0.32 3.00 -23.54
CA THR A 133 1.08 1.80 -23.92
C THR A 133 2.43 1.77 -23.18
N TRP A 134 3.21 2.85 -23.28
CA TRP A 134 4.52 2.90 -22.63
C TRP A 134 4.38 2.89 -21.11
N GLY A 135 3.41 3.60 -20.53
CA GLY A 135 3.19 3.56 -19.08
C GLY A 135 2.88 2.16 -18.56
N THR A 136 2.10 1.36 -19.29
CA THR A 136 1.87 -0.04 -18.92
C THR A 136 3.14 -0.88 -19.02
N ILE A 137 3.92 -0.76 -20.10
CA ILE A 137 5.18 -1.51 -20.26
C ILE A 137 6.16 -1.16 -19.14
N LEU A 138 6.36 0.13 -18.88
CA LEU A 138 7.27 0.59 -17.83
C LEU A 138 6.83 0.13 -16.45
N ALA A 139 5.52 0.15 -16.16
CA ALA A 139 5.00 -0.38 -14.89
C ALA A 139 5.29 -1.88 -14.75
N CYS A 140 5.09 -2.69 -15.80
CA CYS A 140 5.39 -4.11 -15.74
C CYS A 140 6.88 -4.36 -15.51
N VAL A 141 7.76 -3.63 -16.20
CA VAL A 141 9.23 -3.73 -16.03
C VAL A 141 9.67 -3.31 -14.62
N MET A 142 9.07 -2.26 -14.07
CA MET A 142 9.38 -1.80 -12.72
C MET A 142 8.92 -2.80 -11.65
N ILE A 143 7.75 -3.44 -11.80
CA ILE A 143 7.32 -4.50 -10.88
C ILE A 143 8.18 -5.77 -11.03
N LEU A 144 8.57 -6.11 -12.28
CA LEU A 144 9.43 -7.25 -12.58
C LEU A 144 10.75 -7.18 -11.81
N PHE A 145 11.37 -6.00 -11.81
CA PHE A 145 12.70 -5.75 -11.25
C PHE A 145 12.70 -4.90 -9.96
N SER A 146 11.57 -4.72 -9.29
CA SER A 146 11.54 -4.10 -7.96
C SER A 146 12.19 -5.04 -6.94
N PRO A 147 13.19 -4.61 -6.15
CA PRO A 147 13.84 -5.47 -5.16
C PRO A 147 12.86 -5.96 -4.10
N LEU A 148 12.00 -5.07 -3.57
CA LEU A 148 11.00 -5.47 -2.57
C LEU A 148 10.02 -6.48 -3.13
N LEU A 149 9.42 -6.17 -4.30
CA LEU A 149 8.40 -7.03 -4.87
C LEU A 149 9.00 -8.35 -5.35
N MET A 150 10.19 -8.36 -5.96
CA MET A 150 10.79 -9.62 -6.40
C MET A 150 11.16 -10.54 -5.24
N TYR A 151 11.72 -9.98 -4.17
CA TYR A 151 12.10 -10.74 -2.99
C TYR A 151 10.88 -11.33 -2.27
N TYR A 152 9.88 -10.50 -1.96
CA TYR A 152 8.70 -10.95 -1.21
C TYR A 152 7.65 -11.71 -2.02
N ASN A 153 7.72 -11.66 -3.36
CA ASN A 153 6.97 -12.59 -4.20
C ASN A 153 7.62 -13.99 -4.27
N ARG A 154 8.77 -14.21 -3.62
CA ARG A 154 9.45 -15.51 -3.50
C ARG A 154 9.57 -15.95 -2.04
N TYR A 155 8.73 -15.37 -1.20
CA TYR A 155 8.70 -15.56 0.24
C TYR A 155 7.23 -15.68 0.67
N ILE A 156 6.87 -16.69 1.45
CA ILE A 156 5.48 -16.93 1.84
C ILE A 156 5.05 -15.97 2.98
N ARG A 157 4.35 -14.89 2.60
CA ARG A 157 3.80 -13.89 3.51
C ARG A 157 2.47 -13.34 3.01
N GLU A 158 1.63 -12.90 3.93
CA GLU A 158 0.29 -12.37 3.69
C GLU A 158 0.23 -11.04 2.92
N ASP A 159 1.34 -10.28 2.88
CA ASP A 159 1.38 -8.98 2.20
C ASP A 159 1.18 -9.12 0.68
N THR A 160 1.74 -10.16 0.06
CA THR A 160 1.60 -10.43 -1.38
C THR A 160 0.14 -10.62 -1.83
N PRO A 161 -0.67 -11.52 -1.21
CA PRO A 161 -2.09 -11.62 -1.53
C PRO A 161 -2.89 -10.35 -1.17
N ALA A 162 -2.58 -9.67 -0.06
CA ALA A 162 -3.24 -8.42 0.29
C ALA A 162 -3.06 -7.32 -0.77
N ILE A 163 -1.85 -7.19 -1.34
CA ILE A 163 -1.56 -6.21 -2.39
C ILE A 163 -2.26 -6.57 -3.70
N MET A 164 -2.25 -7.85 -4.08
CA MET A 164 -2.96 -8.30 -5.28
C MET A 164 -4.47 -8.01 -5.16
N ALA A 165 -5.05 -8.27 -3.99
CA ALA A 165 -6.43 -7.90 -3.70
C ALA A 165 -6.63 -6.38 -3.79
N GLY A 166 -5.74 -5.57 -3.23
CA GLY A 166 -5.75 -4.11 -3.35
C GLY A 166 -5.74 -3.62 -4.81
N ILE A 167 -4.92 -4.22 -5.68
CA ILE A 167 -4.89 -3.91 -7.13
C ILE A 167 -6.24 -4.20 -7.78
N LEU A 168 -6.86 -5.34 -7.46
CA LEU A 168 -8.19 -5.70 -7.98
C LEU A 168 -9.29 -4.78 -7.45
N MET A 169 -9.22 -4.34 -6.19
CA MET A 169 -10.13 -3.34 -5.64
C MET A 169 -10.05 -2.04 -6.44
N VAL A 170 -8.83 -1.54 -6.69
CA VAL A 170 -8.64 -0.33 -7.51
C VAL A 170 -9.16 -0.54 -8.93
N TRP A 171 -8.88 -1.68 -9.55
CA TRP A 171 -9.37 -1.97 -10.90
C TRP A 171 -10.90 -1.99 -10.97
N ALA A 172 -11.56 -2.65 -10.01
CA ALA A 172 -13.01 -2.69 -9.90
C ALA A 172 -13.62 -1.29 -9.71
N ILE A 173 -13.06 -0.48 -8.80
CA ILE A 173 -13.46 0.91 -8.57
C ILE A 173 -13.33 1.73 -9.85
N MET A 174 -12.18 1.64 -10.53
CA MET A 174 -11.91 2.43 -11.73
C MET A 174 -12.77 2.01 -12.93
N MET A 175 -13.05 0.72 -13.09
CA MET A 175 -13.94 0.24 -14.15
C MET A 175 -15.40 0.61 -13.87
N TYR A 176 -15.85 0.53 -12.61
CA TYR A 176 -17.20 0.95 -12.23
C TYR A 176 -17.45 2.43 -12.50
N LEU A 177 -16.47 3.29 -12.17
CA LEU A 177 -16.59 4.76 -12.30
C LEU A 177 -16.22 5.30 -13.69
N LYS A 178 -15.20 4.72 -14.32
CA LYS A 178 -14.50 5.28 -15.51
C LYS A 178 -14.20 4.24 -16.59
N GLY A 179 -14.85 3.08 -16.53
CA GLY A 179 -14.79 2.08 -17.59
C GLY A 179 -15.36 2.59 -18.93
N PRO A 180 -15.28 1.80 -20.01
CA PRO A 180 -16.08 2.01 -21.21
C PRO A 180 -17.57 2.10 -20.87
N ASP A 181 -18.38 2.81 -21.66
CA ASP A 181 -19.78 3.09 -21.30
C ASP A 181 -20.63 1.81 -21.10
N ALA A 182 -20.31 0.72 -21.82
CA ALA A 182 -20.94 -0.59 -21.60
C ALA A 182 -20.60 -1.23 -20.25
N GLN A 183 -19.47 -0.85 -19.65
CA GLN A 183 -18.93 -1.41 -18.40
C GLN A 183 -19.17 -0.53 -17.18
N LYS A 184 -19.47 0.76 -17.37
CA LYS A 184 -19.76 1.69 -16.29
C LYS A 184 -20.94 1.20 -15.46
N ARG A 185 -20.81 1.31 -14.14
CA ARG A 185 -21.86 1.05 -13.17
C ARG A 185 -22.48 -0.37 -13.22
N GLN A 186 -21.76 -1.33 -13.81
CA GLN A 186 -22.19 -2.73 -13.91
C GLN A 186 -21.98 -3.46 -12.57
N THR A 187 -22.94 -4.33 -12.22
CA THR A 187 -22.96 -5.02 -10.92
C THR A 187 -21.76 -5.94 -10.70
N HIS A 188 -21.23 -6.57 -11.75
CA HIS A 188 -20.11 -7.50 -11.61
C HIS A 188 -18.83 -6.83 -11.07
N TRP A 189 -18.64 -5.52 -11.29
CA TRP A 189 -17.52 -4.79 -10.67
C TRP A 189 -17.70 -4.62 -9.16
N LEU A 190 -18.93 -4.47 -8.68
CA LEU A 190 -19.20 -4.44 -7.24
C LEU A 190 -19.02 -5.83 -6.60
N VAL A 191 -19.35 -6.90 -7.34
CA VAL A 191 -19.09 -8.27 -6.89
C VAL A 191 -17.58 -8.53 -6.82
N LEU A 192 -16.83 -8.13 -7.85
CA LEU A 192 -15.37 -8.21 -7.83
C LEU A 192 -14.78 -7.38 -6.69
N LEU A 193 -15.31 -6.17 -6.45
CA LEU A 193 -14.88 -5.33 -5.33
C LEU A 193 -15.13 -6.01 -3.98
N GLY A 194 -16.31 -6.58 -3.77
CA GLY A 194 -16.64 -7.34 -2.55
C GLY A 194 -15.71 -8.55 -2.37
N ALA A 195 -15.53 -9.38 -3.40
CA ALA A 195 -14.63 -10.53 -3.35
C ALA A 195 -13.17 -10.11 -3.08
N ALA A 196 -12.68 -9.05 -3.73
CA ALA A 196 -11.33 -8.53 -3.51
C ALA A 196 -11.18 -7.90 -2.12
N THR A 197 -12.23 -7.27 -1.58
CA THR A 197 -12.22 -6.69 -0.22
C THR A 197 -12.10 -7.80 0.81
N LEU A 198 -12.85 -8.90 0.64
CA LEU A 198 -12.68 -10.06 1.49
C LEU A 198 -11.30 -10.69 1.32
N TRP A 199 -10.82 -10.88 0.09
CA TRP A 199 -9.49 -11.46 -0.11
C TRP A 199 -8.43 -10.65 0.64
N ASN A 200 -8.52 -9.32 0.62
CA ASN A 200 -7.63 -8.46 1.39
C ASN A 200 -7.76 -8.71 2.91
N LEU A 201 -9.00 -8.66 3.45
CA LEU A 201 -9.27 -8.91 4.87
C LEU A 201 -8.81 -10.31 5.33
N ALA A 202 -9.01 -11.31 4.48
CA ALA A 202 -8.63 -12.70 4.68
C ALA A 202 -7.18 -13.01 4.29
N SER A 203 -6.38 -11.97 4.05
CA SER A 203 -4.91 -12.04 3.99
C SER A 203 -4.32 -11.32 5.21
N LYS A 204 -4.63 -10.02 5.41
CA LYS A 204 -4.00 -9.21 6.46
C LYS A 204 -4.85 -8.03 6.88
N GLU A 205 -4.72 -7.62 8.14
CA GLU A 205 -5.41 -6.47 8.73
C GLU A 205 -5.02 -5.14 8.06
N SER A 206 -3.93 -5.09 7.30
CA SER A 206 -3.62 -3.96 6.41
C SER A 206 -4.79 -3.58 5.47
N ALA A 207 -5.71 -4.51 5.19
CA ALA A 207 -6.95 -4.28 4.44
C ALA A 207 -7.76 -3.07 4.94
N PHE A 208 -7.79 -2.83 6.25
CA PHE A 208 -8.50 -1.68 6.82
C PHE A 208 -7.93 -0.35 6.31
N PHE A 209 -6.62 -0.27 6.07
CA PHE A 209 -5.98 0.91 5.47
C PHE A 209 -6.41 1.12 4.03
N TYR A 210 -6.55 0.04 3.24
CA TYR A 210 -7.03 0.13 1.86
C TYR A 210 -8.46 0.67 1.81
N ILE A 211 -9.35 0.08 2.60
CA ILE A 211 -10.77 0.45 2.61
C ILE A 211 -10.93 1.88 3.12
N GLY A 212 -10.22 2.26 4.19
CA GLY A 212 -10.23 3.62 4.72
C GLY A 212 -9.68 4.65 3.73
N ALA A 213 -8.52 4.39 3.12
CA ALA A 213 -7.91 5.32 2.16
C ALA A 213 -8.77 5.51 0.91
N PHE A 214 -9.26 4.41 0.32
CA PHE A 214 -10.11 4.47 -0.88
C PHE A 214 -11.48 5.07 -0.58
N GLY A 215 -12.07 4.71 0.56
CA GLY A 215 -13.32 5.28 1.05
C GLY A 215 -13.21 6.79 1.26
N LEU A 216 -12.15 7.27 1.90
CA LEU A 216 -11.95 8.70 2.14
C LEU A 216 -11.77 9.49 0.84
N PHE A 217 -11.02 8.95 -0.13
CA PHE A 217 -10.90 9.56 -1.46
C PHE A 217 -12.27 9.75 -2.13
N LEU A 218 -13.06 8.66 -2.16
CA LEU A 218 -14.37 8.63 -2.80
C LEU A 218 -15.37 9.50 -2.05
N LEU A 219 -15.32 9.56 -0.73
CA LEU A 219 -16.15 10.42 0.11
C LEU A 219 -15.91 11.88 -0.21
N ILE A 220 -14.66 12.34 -0.23
CA ILE A 220 -14.31 13.73 -0.58
C ILE A 220 -14.81 14.08 -1.99
N TYR A 221 -14.60 13.17 -2.95
CA TYR A 221 -15.04 13.37 -4.32
C TYR A 221 -16.58 13.41 -4.44
N TRP A 222 -17.28 12.52 -3.75
CA TRP A 222 -18.74 12.47 -3.70
C TRP A 222 -19.33 13.73 -3.06
N LEU A 223 -18.78 14.20 -1.94
CA LEU A 223 -19.21 15.45 -1.30
C LEU A 223 -19.01 16.67 -2.22
N ALA A 224 -17.90 16.72 -2.96
CA ALA A 224 -17.68 17.78 -3.94
C ALA A 224 -18.69 17.71 -5.10
N ARG A 225 -19.08 16.51 -5.54
CA ARG A 225 -20.14 16.30 -6.52
C ARG A 225 -21.53 16.65 -5.98
N MET A 226 -21.80 16.42 -4.69
CA MET A 226 -23.02 16.86 -4.03
C MET A 226 -23.12 18.39 -4.00
N ALA A 227 -22.04 19.08 -3.61
CA ALA A 227 -21.98 20.54 -3.65
C ALA A 227 -22.15 21.10 -5.07
N GLN A 228 -21.67 20.37 -6.10
CA GLN A 228 -21.93 20.72 -7.49
C GLN A 228 -23.41 20.57 -7.87
N TYR A 229 -24.03 19.46 -7.48
CA TYR A 229 -25.42 19.16 -7.83
C TYR A 229 -26.42 20.09 -7.14
N PHE A 230 -26.29 20.27 -5.82
CA PHE A 230 -27.27 21.04 -5.03
C PHE A 230 -26.96 22.54 -4.94
N ALA A 231 -25.68 22.93 -4.96
CA ALA A 231 -25.27 24.31 -4.74
C ALA A 231 -24.58 24.96 -5.95
N ASN A 232 -24.61 24.31 -7.14
CA ASN A 232 -23.99 24.76 -8.39
C ASN A 232 -22.52 25.19 -8.22
N ARG A 233 -21.80 24.53 -7.30
CA ARG A 233 -20.39 24.81 -7.01
C ARG A 233 -19.48 24.07 -8.01
N PRO A 234 -18.24 24.54 -8.25
CA PRO A 234 -17.30 23.86 -9.14
C PRO A 234 -16.75 22.59 -8.49
N GLY A 235 -17.51 21.48 -8.53
CA GLY A 235 -17.19 20.24 -7.83
C GLY A 235 -15.79 19.71 -8.14
N ARG A 236 -15.33 19.79 -9.39
CA ARG A 236 -13.99 19.32 -9.75
C ARG A 236 -12.88 20.16 -9.10
N GLN A 237 -13.08 21.47 -9.02
CA GLN A 237 -12.12 22.35 -8.33
C GLN A 237 -12.12 22.02 -6.84
N ILE A 238 -13.29 21.93 -6.20
CA ILE A 238 -13.40 21.59 -4.77
C ILE A 238 -12.67 20.28 -4.47
N ALA A 239 -13.00 19.19 -5.18
CA ALA A 239 -12.39 17.88 -4.94
C ALA A 239 -10.86 17.93 -5.11
N THR A 240 -10.39 18.53 -6.20
CA THR A 240 -8.95 18.60 -6.49
C THR A 240 -8.20 19.45 -5.47
N PHE A 241 -8.77 20.60 -5.04
CA PHE A 241 -8.13 21.46 -4.05
C PHE A 241 -8.05 20.78 -2.68
N VAL A 242 -9.13 20.12 -2.24
CA VAL A 242 -9.14 19.41 -0.96
C VAL A 242 -8.16 18.24 -0.99
N GLN A 243 -8.23 17.38 -2.01
CA GLN A 243 -7.36 16.21 -2.13
C GLN A 243 -5.89 16.63 -2.27
N LEU A 244 -5.58 17.64 -3.09
CA LEU A 244 -4.22 18.14 -3.24
C LEU A 244 -3.71 18.81 -1.95
N GLY A 245 -4.56 19.59 -1.28
CA GLY A 245 -4.23 20.20 0.02
C GLY A 245 -3.87 19.13 1.04
N ILE A 246 -4.68 18.07 1.17
CA ILE A 246 -4.40 16.94 2.07
C ILE A 246 -3.08 16.25 1.70
N LEU A 247 -2.81 16.01 0.42
CA LEU A 247 -1.54 15.40 -0.01
C LEU A 247 -0.32 16.29 0.30
N LEU A 248 -0.44 17.61 0.14
CA LEU A 248 0.64 18.56 0.47
C LEU A 248 0.86 18.68 1.97
N GLY A 249 -0.24 18.75 2.76
CA GLY A 249 -0.19 18.70 4.21
C GLY A 249 0.42 17.40 4.70
N GLY A 250 0.03 16.28 4.10
CA GLY A 250 0.58 14.96 4.36
C GLY A 250 2.07 14.84 4.02
N LEU A 251 2.53 15.41 2.91
CA LEU A 251 3.96 15.47 2.58
C LEU A 251 4.75 16.24 3.65
N LEU A 252 4.20 17.35 4.14
CA LEU A 252 4.79 18.09 5.25
C LEU A 252 4.77 17.26 6.55
N THR A 253 3.68 16.53 6.83
CA THR A 253 3.58 15.61 7.97
C THR A 253 4.67 14.55 7.92
N LEU A 254 4.87 13.89 6.78
CA LEU A 254 5.95 12.89 6.64
C LEU A 254 7.33 13.49 6.89
N GLY A 255 7.59 14.72 6.41
CA GLY A 255 8.83 15.43 6.71
C GLY A 255 8.97 15.77 8.20
N MET A 256 7.89 16.19 8.85
CA MET A 256 7.90 16.51 10.28
C MET A 256 7.98 15.28 11.18
N ILE A 257 7.42 14.13 10.77
CA ILE A 257 7.62 12.85 11.46
C ILE A 257 9.10 12.53 11.56
N VAL A 258 9.86 12.69 10.46
CA VAL A 258 11.32 12.49 10.47
C VAL A 258 12.01 13.46 11.44
N VAL A 259 11.60 14.74 11.41
CA VAL A 259 12.19 15.78 12.29
C VAL A 259 11.90 15.48 13.76
N LEU A 260 10.67 15.11 14.10
CA LEU A 260 10.22 14.84 15.46
C LEU A 260 10.82 13.55 16.02
N ASP A 261 11.02 12.53 15.19
CA ASP A 261 11.63 11.26 15.59
C ASP A 261 13.15 11.40 15.82
N ILE A 262 13.85 12.24 15.03
CA ILE A 262 15.29 12.51 15.20
C ILE A 262 15.56 13.54 16.30
N THR A 263 14.76 14.61 16.36
CA THR A 263 14.86 15.70 17.34
C THR A 263 13.51 15.93 18.05
N PRO A 264 13.20 15.11 19.09
CA PRO A 264 11.92 15.17 19.79
C PRO A 264 11.63 16.52 20.42
N LEU A 265 10.37 16.95 20.35
CA LEU A 265 9.94 18.25 20.87
C LEU A 265 10.19 18.38 22.39
N GLU A 266 10.07 17.28 23.13
CA GLU A 266 10.36 17.22 24.57
C GLU A 266 11.83 17.57 24.93
N LYS A 267 12.78 17.26 24.04
CA LYS A 267 14.20 17.63 24.21
C LYS A 267 14.46 19.07 23.79
N VAL A 268 13.79 19.51 22.73
CA VAL A 268 13.98 20.84 22.13
C VAL A 268 13.35 21.95 22.97
N MET A 269 12.14 21.74 23.50
CA MET A 269 11.36 22.78 24.18
C MET A 269 12.08 23.39 25.40
N PRO A 270 12.66 22.61 26.33
CA PRO A 270 13.43 23.16 27.45
C PRO A 270 14.65 23.99 27.02
N LEU A 271 15.31 23.58 25.92
CA LEU A 271 16.48 24.26 25.36
C LEU A 271 16.12 25.54 24.58
N LEU A 272 14.87 25.64 24.13
CA LEU A 272 14.31 26.82 23.48
C LEU A 272 13.90 27.89 24.50
N SER A 273 13.38 27.47 25.65
CA SER A 273 12.75 28.33 26.66
C SER A 273 13.66 28.74 27.82
N ALA A 274 14.96 28.43 27.77
CA ALA A 274 15.89 28.67 28.87
C ALA A 274 16.15 30.18 29.16
N ALA A 275 15.14 30.81 29.77
CA ALA A 275 15.26 31.79 30.82
C ALA A 275 14.64 31.15 32.08
N ALA A 276 15.50 30.74 33.01
CA ALA A 276 15.23 30.18 34.35
C ALA A 276 15.11 28.64 34.49
N PRO A 277 15.75 28.06 35.54
CA PRO A 277 15.68 26.64 35.84
C PRO A 277 14.31 26.30 36.45
N VAL A 278 13.69 25.23 35.96
CA VAL A 278 12.49 24.63 36.58
C VAL A 278 12.97 23.58 37.58
N GLU A 279 12.68 23.78 38.86
CA GLU A 279 12.90 22.75 39.89
C GLU A 279 12.06 21.50 39.55
N GLY A 280 12.73 20.37 39.32
CA GLY A 280 12.10 19.05 39.19
C GLY A 280 12.01 18.46 37.78
N GLY A 281 12.43 19.17 36.73
CA GLY A 281 12.61 18.59 35.38
C GLY A 281 14.06 18.19 35.14
N ALA A 282 14.30 17.14 34.35
CA ALA A 282 15.64 16.65 33.99
C ALA A 282 16.60 17.81 33.75
N ALA A 283 17.62 17.90 34.60
CA ALA A 283 18.49 19.07 34.71
C ALA A 283 19.00 19.50 33.32
N ALA A 284 18.67 20.73 32.92
CA ALA A 284 19.50 21.44 31.97
C ALA A 284 20.89 21.47 32.61
N VAL A 285 21.83 20.70 32.05
CA VAL A 285 23.22 20.67 32.52
C VAL A 285 23.71 22.12 32.45
N VAL A 286 24.05 22.68 33.60
CA VAL A 286 24.60 24.04 33.71
C VAL A 286 25.84 24.11 32.81
N GLY A 287 25.76 24.84 31.70
CA GLY A 287 26.84 24.98 30.71
C GLY A 287 26.51 24.55 29.28
N GLU A 288 25.37 23.89 29.03
CA GLU A 288 24.92 23.60 27.65
C GLU A 288 24.48 24.89 26.93
N PRO A 289 24.90 25.12 25.66
CA PRO A 289 24.41 26.23 24.86
C PRO A 289 22.88 26.16 24.72
N THR A 290 22.17 27.29 24.82
CA THR A 290 20.71 27.38 24.65
C THR A 290 20.33 28.10 23.36
N GLY A 291 19.06 28.00 22.95
CA GLY A 291 18.59 28.57 21.69
C GLY A 291 19.36 28.02 20.48
N LEU A 292 19.56 28.84 19.43
CA LEU A 292 20.21 28.41 18.18
C LEU A 292 21.70 28.01 18.31
N ALA A 293 22.32 28.27 19.47
CA ALA A 293 23.66 27.79 19.74
C ALA A 293 23.67 26.28 20.06
N ASN A 294 22.55 25.73 20.54
CA ASN A 294 22.41 24.30 20.80
C ASN A 294 22.26 23.51 19.48
N ILE A 295 22.91 22.36 19.38
CA ILE A 295 22.84 21.52 18.18
C ILE A 295 21.45 20.92 17.95
N GLU A 296 20.73 20.53 19.01
CA GLU A 296 19.38 19.96 18.89
C GLU A 296 18.38 21.01 18.41
N VAL A 297 18.37 22.19 19.05
CA VAL A 297 17.52 23.32 18.64
C VAL A 297 17.84 23.75 17.21
N ARG A 298 19.12 23.92 16.88
CA ARG A 298 19.55 24.29 15.52
C ARG A 298 19.14 23.24 14.50
N SER A 299 19.29 21.96 14.81
CA SER A 299 18.91 20.86 13.92
C SER A 299 17.39 20.85 13.72
N PHE A 300 16.60 20.91 14.78
CA PHE A 300 15.14 20.97 14.71
C PHE A 300 14.66 22.13 13.84
N VAL A 301 15.16 23.35 14.09
CA VAL A 301 14.80 24.55 13.31
C VAL A 301 15.22 24.41 11.85
N THR A 302 16.44 23.94 11.59
CA THR A 302 16.98 23.80 10.22
C THR A 302 16.19 22.77 9.41
N TRP A 303 15.94 21.59 9.98
CA TRP A 303 15.21 20.52 9.29
C TRP A 303 13.72 20.84 9.14
N THR A 304 13.10 21.51 10.12
CA THR A 304 11.73 22.04 9.99
C THR A 304 11.65 23.07 8.87
N ALA A 305 12.57 24.04 8.85
CA ALA A 305 12.63 25.05 7.79
C ALA A 305 12.87 24.42 6.41
N LEU A 306 13.69 23.37 6.33
CA LEU A 306 13.91 22.63 5.10
C LEU A 306 12.65 21.89 4.65
N ALA A 307 11.97 21.16 5.53
CA ALA A 307 10.74 20.43 5.20
C ALA A 307 9.64 21.38 4.70
N VAL A 308 9.39 22.48 5.43
CA VAL A 308 8.45 23.53 5.03
C VAL A 308 8.90 24.20 3.72
N GLY A 309 10.19 24.51 3.61
CA GLY A 309 10.80 25.15 2.45
C GLY A 309 10.64 24.31 1.18
N ILE A 310 10.83 22.99 1.25
CA ILE A 310 10.66 22.07 0.11
C ILE A 310 9.20 22.06 -0.37
N VAL A 311 8.24 21.97 0.54
CA VAL A 311 6.81 21.97 0.18
C VAL A 311 6.41 23.31 -0.44
N LEU A 312 6.80 24.43 0.18
CA LEU A 312 6.52 25.77 -0.33
C LEU A 312 7.19 26.01 -1.68
N ALA A 313 8.47 25.66 -1.83
CA ALA A 313 9.21 25.80 -3.10
C ALA A 313 8.58 24.95 -4.21
N SER A 314 8.11 23.74 -3.90
CA SER A 314 7.42 22.87 -4.85
C SER A 314 6.12 23.50 -5.35
N VAL A 315 5.28 24.00 -4.44
CA VAL A 315 3.98 24.59 -4.79
C VAL A 315 4.13 25.94 -5.48
N ILE A 316 4.96 26.84 -4.93
CA ILE A 316 5.18 28.19 -5.47
C ILE A 316 5.97 28.11 -6.78
N GLY A 317 7.02 27.31 -6.84
CA GLY A 317 7.85 27.16 -8.04
C GLY A 317 7.06 26.63 -9.23
N THR A 318 6.21 25.62 -9.01
CA THR A 318 5.32 25.10 -10.07
C THR A 318 4.23 26.08 -10.47
N MET A 319 3.70 26.88 -9.52
CA MET A 319 2.76 27.96 -9.81
C MET A 319 3.39 29.06 -10.67
N LEU A 320 4.57 29.56 -10.28
CA LEU A 320 5.32 30.58 -11.02
C LEU A 320 5.65 30.10 -12.43
N TRP A 321 5.97 28.82 -12.59
CA TRP A 321 6.20 28.22 -13.89
C TRP A 321 4.95 28.16 -14.76
N ALA A 322 3.79 27.84 -14.18
CA ALA A 322 2.53 27.75 -14.91
C ALA A 322 1.95 29.12 -15.30
N TYR A 323 2.11 30.13 -14.44
CA TYR A 323 1.59 31.50 -14.63
C TYR A 323 2.63 32.47 -15.21
N ARG A 324 3.67 31.97 -15.90
CA ARG A 324 4.61 32.83 -16.64
C ARG A 324 3.85 33.73 -17.63
N GLY A 325 4.02 35.04 -17.47
CA GLY A 325 3.33 36.06 -18.29
C GLY A 325 1.86 36.29 -17.93
N ALA A 326 1.39 35.84 -16.77
CA ALA A 326 0.01 36.04 -16.31
C ALA A 326 -0.04 36.52 -14.84
N ARG A 327 -1.19 37.04 -14.40
CA ARG A 327 -1.39 37.44 -12.99
C ARG A 327 -1.42 36.21 -12.08
N LEU A 328 -0.72 36.29 -10.95
CA LEU A 328 -0.60 35.17 -10.01
C LEU A 328 -1.89 34.98 -9.18
N PRO A 329 -2.38 33.74 -9.00
CA PRO A 329 -3.62 33.46 -8.28
C PRO A 329 -3.38 33.30 -6.76
N ILE A 330 -2.89 34.35 -6.08
CA ILE A 330 -2.48 34.29 -4.66
C ILE A 330 -3.59 33.75 -3.76
N GLY A 331 -4.85 34.15 -3.98
CA GLY A 331 -5.97 33.65 -3.17
C GLY A 331 -6.15 32.12 -3.25
N ARG A 332 -5.92 31.51 -4.42
CA ARG A 332 -6.01 30.04 -4.57
C ARG A 332 -4.82 29.33 -3.94
N LEU A 333 -3.63 29.93 -4.02
CA LEU A 333 -2.46 29.45 -3.31
C LEU A 333 -2.72 29.39 -1.80
N LEU A 334 -3.27 30.46 -1.22
CA LEU A 334 -3.63 30.51 0.20
C LEU A 334 -4.68 29.45 0.57
N VAL A 335 -5.65 29.17 -0.29
CA VAL A 335 -6.63 28.09 -0.04
C VAL A 335 -5.95 26.72 -0.01
N VAL A 336 -5.10 26.40 -0.99
CA VAL A 336 -4.40 25.10 -1.04
C VAL A 336 -3.47 24.95 0.17
N LEU A 337 -2.72 25.99 0.52
CA LEU A 337 -1.84 25.97 1.69
C LEU A 337 -2.63 25.91 3.00
N GLY A 338 -3.76 26.62 3.10
CA GLY A 338 -4.63 26.59 4.27
C GLY A 338 -5.25 25.21 4.52
N ILE A 339 -5.76 24.56 3.46
CA ILE A 339 -6.21 23.15 3.55
C ILE A 339 -5.06 22.24 3.94
N GLY A 340 -3.87 22.44 3.33
CA GLY A 340 -2.68 21.68 3.66
C GLY A 340 -2.23 21.84 5.11
N LEU A 341 -2.33 23.04 5.67
CA LEU A 341 -2.00 23.31 7.07
C LEU A 341 -2.98 22.62 8.03
N VAL A 342 -4.28 22.65 7.73
CA VAL A 342 -5.30 21.93 8.51
C VAL A 342 -5.08 20.43 8.45
N ALA A 343 -4.80 19.89 7.26
CA ALA A 343 -4.49 18.47 7.10
C ALA A 343 -3.21 18.08 7.84
N PHE A 344 -2.15 18.88 7.71
CA PHE A 344 -0.89 18.70 8.42
C PHE A 344 -1.10 18.63 9.94
N ALA A 345 -1.81 19.63 10.50
CA ALA A 345 -2.10 19.68 11.93
C ALA A 345 -2.91 18.46 12.39
N GLY A 346 -3.96 18.10 11.64
CA GLY A 346 -4.78 16.93 11.96
C GLY A 346 -4.00 15.62 11.91
N LEU A 347 -3.14 15.43 10.91
CA LEU A 347 -2.32 14.22 10.78
C LEU A 347 -1.23 14.15 11.87
N ILE A 348 -0.57 15.26 12.21
CA ILE A 348 0.37 15.28 13.34
C ILE A 348 -0.32 14.98 14.66
N VAL A 349 -1.53 15.50 14.91
CA VAL A 349 -2.30 15.16 16.11
C VAL A 349 -2.62 13.66 16.14
N VAL A 350 -3.00 13.08 14.99
CA VAL A 350 -3.23 11.63 14.90
C VAL A 350 -1.95 10.86 15.22
N GLU A 351 -0.82 11.30 14.68
CA GLU A 351 0.48 10.69 14.93
C GLU A 351 0.85 10.72 16.42
N GLU A 352 0.78 11.89 17.06
CA GLU A 352 1.06 12.06 18.49
C GLU A 352 0.12 11.23 19.38
N VAL A 353 -1.18 11.22 19.08
CA VAL A 353 -2.17 10.41 19.83
C VAL A 353 -1.94 8.91 19.62
N SER A 354 -1.43 8.51 18.45
CA SER A 354 -1.11 7.11 18.14
C SER A 354 0.27 6.68 18.64
N HIS A 355 1.10 7.60 19.12
CA HIS A 355 2.49 7.32 19.47
C HIS A 355 2.57 6.56 20.80
N VAL A 356 2.81 5.24 20.73
CA VAL A 356 3.02 4.41 21.93
C VAL A 356 4.51 4.42 22.29
N GLN A 357 4.94 4.87 23.47
CA GLN A 357 6.37 4.82 23.84
C GLN A 357 6.88 3.36 23.86
N GLY A 358 8.05 3.09 23.26
CA GLY A 358 8.62 1.75 23.22
C GLY A 358 9.04 1.27 24.62
N LEU A 359 8.70 0.03 24.97
CA LEU A 359 9.22 -0.64 26.16
C LEU A 359 10.74 -0.71 26.07
N SER A 360 11.40 -0.44 27.19
CA SER A 360 12.86 -0.33 27.30
C SER A 360 13.59 -1.59 26.82
N GLY A 361 14.40 -1.45 25.78
CA GLY A 361 15.65 -2.19 25.57
C GLY A 361 15.60 -3.68 25.21
N GLU A 362 14.52 -4.40 25.50
CA GLU A 362 14.38 -5.81 25.11
C GLU A 362 13.50 -5.92 23.87
N VAL A 363 14.05 -6.51 22.81
CA VAL A 363 13.25 -6.97 21.68
C VAL A 363 12.26 -7.99 22.26
N ALA A 364 10.97 -7.66 22.28
CA ALA A 364 9.95 -8.57 22.76
C ALA A 364 10.14 -9.95 22.12
N GLU A 365 10.25 -11.00 22.94
CA GLU A 365 10.31 -12.38 22.44
C GLU A 365 9.07 -12.64 21.57
N GLN A 366 9.29 -13.23 20.40
CA GLN A 366 8.21 -13.50 19.45
C GLN A 366 7.22 -14.49 20.09
N ALA A 367 5.93 -14.14 20.06
CA ALA A 367 4.88 -14.98 20.62
C ALA A 367 4.85 -16.35 19.91
N VAL A 368 5.03 -17.43 20.69
CA VAL A 368 4.92 -18.80 20.19
C VAL A 368 3.43 -19.16 20.10
N PRO A 369 2.94 -19.67 18.94
CA PRO A 369 1.57 -20.17 18.84
C PRO A 369 1.29 -21.22 19.93
N GLY A 370 0.25 -21.00 20.73
CA GLY A 370 -0.11 -21.88 21.85
C GLY A 370 0.42 -21.45 23.23
N GLN A 371 1.18 -20.35 23.33
CA GLN A 371 1.44 -19.67 24.61
C GLN A 371 0.57 -18.42 24.74
N GLU A 372 -0.16 -18.30 25.85
CA GLU A 372 -0.95 -17.11 26.17
C GLU A 372 0.02 -15.94 26.44
N GLY A 373 -0.02 -14.91 25.57
CA GLY A 373 0.72 -13.68 25.77
C GLY A 373 0.23 -12.94 27.01
N VAL A 374 1.16 -12.31 27.74
CA VAL A 374 0.86 -11.53 28.94
C VAL A 374 0.06 -10.28 28.54
N VAL A 375 -1.23 -10.26 28.88
CA VAL A 375 -2.10 -9.09 28.67
C VAL A 375 -1.72 -8.03 29.70
N SER A 376 -1.29 -6.85 29.23
CA SER A 376 -1.10 -5.68 30.10
C SER A 376 -2.44 -5.30 30.74
N THR A 377 -2.54 -5.38 32.06
CA THR A 377 -3.72 -5.01 32.83
C THR A 377 -3.88 -3.49 32.89
N ASP A 378 -4.73 -2.93 32.03
CA ASP A 378 -5.24 -1.56 32.21
C ASP A 378 -6.09 -1.54 33.51
N THR A 379 -5.78 -0.61 34.41
CA THR A 379 -6.38 -0.52 35.76
C THR A 379 -7.73 0.22 35.76
N ARG A 380 -8.23 0.63 34.59
CA ARG A 380 -9.51 1.31 34.44
C ARG A 380 -10.63 0.29 34.19
N GLY A 381 -11.64 0.27 35.06
CA GLY A 381 -12.74 -0.71 35.02
C GLY A 381 -13.61 -0.69 33.76
N PHE A 382 -14.21 -1.83 33.45
CA PHE A 382 -15.06 -2.08 32.29
C PHE A 382 -16.23 -1.08 32.14
N THR A 383 -16.56 -0.72 30.88
CA THR A 383 -17.67 0.19 30.57
C THR A 383 -18.52 -0.25 29.37
N TRP A 384 -19.84 -0.19 29.52
CA TRP A 384 -20.82 -0.44 28.44
C TRP A 384 -21.01 0.75 27.50
N THR A 385 -20.49 1.94 27.83
CA THR A 385 -20.72 3.19 27.07
C THR A 385 -20.43 3.05 25.56
N PRO A 386 -19.33 2.40 25.12
CA PRO A 386 -19.07 2.22 23.69
C PRO A 386 -20.15 1.38 22.99
N VAL A 387 -20.61 0.31 23.63
CA VAL A 387 -21.65 -0.58 23.08
C VAL A 387 -22.99 0.17 22.99
N ILE A 388 -23.36 0.92 24.03
CA ILE A 388 -24.57 1.76 24.02
C ILE A 388 -24.48 2.82 22.92
N ALA A 389 -23.32 3.44 22.73
CA ALA A 389 -23.08 4.39 21.65
C ALA A 389 -23.26 3.72 20.26
N ALA A 390 -22.79 2.49 20.08
CA ALA A 390 -23.00 1.74 18.83
C ALA A 390 -24.50 1.56 18.52
N TRP A 391 -25.32 1.24 19.52
CA TRP A 391 -26.78 1.15 19.37
C TRP A 391 -27.43 2.51 19.06
N ALA A 392 -27.03 3.57 19.75
CA ALA A 392 -27.55 4.92 19.50
C ALA A 392 -27.24 5.38 18.06
N ILE A 393 -26.00 5.16 17.61
CA ILE A 393 -25.56 5.43 16.23
C ILE A 393 -26.36 4.58 15.24
N ALA A 394 -26.59 3.30 15.55
CA ALA A 394 -27.33 2.40 14.67
C ALA A 394 -28.80 2.79 14.52
N ILE A 395 -29.48 3.11 15.63
CA ILE A 395 -30.87 3.57 15.61
C ILE A 395 -30.98 4.89 14.83
N PHE A 396 -30.08 5.84 15.09
CA PHE A 396 -30.05 7.11 14.35
C PHE A 396 -29.79 6.90 12.86
N GLY A 397 -28.78 6.09 12.51
CA GLY A 397 -28.43 5.79 11.12
C GLY A 397 -29.55 5.09 10.36
N CYS A 398 -30.18 4.08 10.95
CA CYS A 398 -31.33 3.38 10.35
C CYS A 398 -32.54 4.32 10.22
N GLY A 399 -32.82 5.13 11.25
CA GLY A 399 -33.87 6.14 11.21
C GLY A 399 -33.66 7.15 10.08
N LEU A 400 -32.43 7.64 9.92
CA LEU A 400 -32.05 8.55 8.84
C LEU A 400 -32.23 7.91 7.45
N MET A 401 -31.89 6.63 7.30
CA MET A 401 -32.10 5.91 6.03
C MET A 401 -33.60 5.74 5.70
N VAL A 402 -34.43 5.44 6.69
CA VAL A 402 -35.89 5.34 6.51
C VAL A 402 -36.49 6.70 6.16
N VAL A 403 -36.12 7.75 6.89
CA VAL A 403 -36.60 9.12 6.64
C VAL A 403 -36.15 9.62 5.27
N SER A 404 -34.87 9.45 4.92
CA SER A 404 -34.34 9.86 3.60
C SER A 404 -35.04 9.14 2.45
N ARG A 405 -35.45 7.88 2.64
CA ARG A 405 -36.24 7.14 1.64
C ARG A 405 -37.69 7.61 1.54
N ARG A 406 -38.32 7.96 2.67
CA ARG A 406 -39.66 8.59 2.67
C ARG A 406 -39.65 9.98 2.02
N LEU A 407 -38.57 10.74 2.19
CA LEU A 407 -38.39 12.06 1.59
C LEU A 407 -37.91 12.01 0.12
N ASN A 408 -37.89 10.84 -0.51
CA ASN A 408 -37.41 10.62 -1.89
C ASN A 408 -35.98 11.10 -2.16
N TRP A 409 -35.16 11.29 -1.12
CA TRP A 409 -33.80 11.80 -1.24
C TRP A 409 -32.89 10.89 -2.09
N TRP A 410 -33.18 9.59 -2.08
CA TRP A 410 -32.44 8.58 -2.84
C TRP A 410 -32.51 8.78 -4.36
N GLN A 411 -33.57 9.41 -4.89
CA GLN A 411 -33.65 9.74 -6.32
C GLN A 411 -32.53 10.70 -6.76
N HIS A 412 -32.08 11.57 -5.86
CA HIS A 412 -30.92 12.43 -6.09
C HIS A 412 -29.62 11.65 -5.90
N LEU A 413 -29.53 10.85 -4.83
CA LEU A 413 -28.33 10.08 -4.51
C LEU A 413 -27.98 9.02 -5.56
N ASP A 414 -28.97 8.45 -6.23
CA ASP A 414 -28.79 7.43 -7.27
C ASP A 414 -28.04 7.94 -8.52
N GLN A 415 -27.78 9.24 -8.64
CA GLN A 415 -26.97 9.81 -9.72
C GLN A 415 -25.46 9.66 -9.49
N PHE A 416 -25.04 9.23 -8.30
CA PHE A 416 -23.63 9.22 -7.89
C PHE A 416 -23.10 7.78 -7.78
N PRO A 417 -22.37 7.28 -8.79
CA PRO A 417 -21.81 5.93 -8.74
C PRO A 417 -20.74 5.75 -7.66
N GLU A 418 -20.14 6.84 -7.16
CA GLU A 418 -19.16 6.77 -6.07
C GLU A 418 -19.84 6.40 -4.74
N LEU A 419 -21.10 6.82 -4.55
CA LEU A 419 -21.89 6.44 -3.39
C LEU A 419 -22.20 4.94 -3.38
N ASP A 420 -22.47 4.34 -4.54
CA ASP A 420 -22.68 2.90 -4.66
C ASP A 420 -21.50 2.11 -4.06
N ILE A 421 -20.27 2.54 -4.39
CA ILE A 421 -19.03 1.94 -3.89
C ILE A 421 -18.88 2.18 -2.39
N LEU A 422 -19.14 3.42 -1.91
CA LEU A 422 -19.06 3.75 -0.49
C LEU A 422 -20.04 2.93 0.34
N ILE A 423 -21.27 2.71 -0.15
CA ILE A 423 -22.27 1.88 0.52
C ILE A 423 -21.83 0.42 0.54
N VAL A 424 -21.32 -0.12 -0.57
CA VAL A 424 -20.81 -1.50 -0.61
C VAL A 424 -19.63 -1.69 0.36
N LEU A 425 -18.59 -0.86 0.26
CA LEU A 425 -17.42 -0.97 1.14
C LEU A 425 -17.81 -0.75 2.62
N GLY A 426 -18.63 0.26 2.89
CA GLY A 426 -19.09 0.56 4.25
C GLY A 426 -19.94 -0.56 4.84
N ALA A 427 -20.92 -1.07 4.10
CA ALA A 427 -21.77 -2.16 4.57
C ALA A 427 -20.97 -3.45 4.82
N LEU A 428 -20.04 -3.80 3.93
CA LEU A 428 -19.19 -4.99 4.12
C LEU A 428 -18.24 -4.85 5.32
N LEU A 429 -17.73 -3.64 5.57
CA LEU A 429 -16.75 -3.37 6.63
C LEU A 429 -17.38 -3.18 8.02
N LEU A 430 -18.59 -2.61 8.11
CA LEU A 430 -19.22 -2.25 9.37
C LEU A 430 -19.19 -3.36 10.44
N PRO A 431 -19.53 -4.63 10.13
CA PRO A 431 -19.44 -5.73 11.11
C PRO A 431 -18.03 -6.01 11.63
N TRP A 432 -16.98 -5.65 10.88
CA TRP A 432 -15.58 -5.84 11.31
C TRP A 432 -15.13 -4.74 12.27
N LEU A 433 -15.77 -3.57 12.24
CA LEU A 433 -15.48 -2.47 13.17
C LEU A 433 -15.98 -2.74 14.59
N THR A 434 -16.64 -3.88 14.84
CA THR A 434 -17.01 -4.33 16.19
C THR A 434 -15.82 -4.34 17.14
N ALA A 435 -14.63 -4.70 16.66
CA ALA A 435 -13.41 -4.71 17.45
C ALA A 435 -13.13 -3.35 18.14
N LEU A 436 -13.37 -2.23 17.45
CA LEU A 436 -13.14 -0.89 18.00
C LEU A 436 -14.01 -0.63 19.23
N PHE A 437 -15.25 -1.11 19.21
CA PHE A 437 -16.17 -0.94 20.33
C PHE A 437 -15.82 -1.88 21.48
N ILE A 438 -15.40 -3.12 21.20
CA ILE A 438 -14.96 -4.08 22.21
C ILE A 438 -13.70 -3.58 22.93
N VAL A 439 -12.65 -3.22 22.19
CA VAL A 439 -11.40 -2.69 22.78
C VAL A 439 -11.69 -1.44 23.61
N SER A 440 -12.61 -0.59 23.14
CA SER A 440 -13.03 0.61 23.89
C SER A 440 -13.78 0.31 25.20
N THR A 441 -14.31 -0.90 25.40
CA THR A 441 -14.95 -1.29 26.67
C THR A 441 -13.96 -1.49 27.81
N ARG A 442 -12.68 -1.75 27.48
CA ARG A 442 -11.60 -2.04 28.44
C ARG A 442 -11.91 -3.22 29.37
N GLY A 443 -12.55 -4.26 28.83
CA GLY A 443 -12.90 -5.45 29.63
C GLY A 443 -11.68 -6.30 29.97
N SER A 444 -11.52 -6.61 31.25
CA SER A 444 -10.58 -7.62 31.73
C SER A 444 -11.20 -9.03 31.66
N PRO A 445 -10.39 -10.11 31.71
CA PRO A 445 -10.91 -11.47 31.84
C PRO A 445 -11.89 -11.63 33.01
N ASP A 446 -11.64 -10.96 34.14
CA ASP A 446 -12.52 -11.00 35.31
C ASP A 446 -13.87 -10.35 35.06
N ASP A 447 -13.91 -9.23 34.32
CA ASP A 447 -15.15 -8.56 33.94
C ASP A 447 -16.02 -9.47 33.05
N TYR A 448 -15.40 -10.09 32.05
CA TYR A 448 -16.10 -11.03 31.17
C TYR A 448 -16.60 -12.25 31.94
N MET A 449 -15.80 -12.80 32.86
CA MET A 449 -16.23 -13.88 33.74
C MET A 449 -17.43 -13.49 34.60
N ALA A 450 -17.42 -12.30 35.20
CA ALA A 450 -18.52 -11.79 36.01
C ALA A 450 -19.82 -11.66 35.19
N ILE A 451 -19.73 -11.12 33.98
CA ILE A 451 -20.86 -11.01 33.04
C ILE A 451 -21.39 -12.40 32.66
N GLY A 452 -20.51 -13.34 32.31
CA GLY A 452 -20.90 -14.68 31.92
C GLY A 452 -21.53 -15.50 33.05
N ASN A 453 -20.99 -15.39 34.26
CA ASN A 453 -21.57 -16.00 35.46
C ASN A 453 -22.95 -15.40 35.78
N GLY A 454 -23.06 -14.08 35.73
CA GLY A 454 -24.33 -13.38 35.92
C GLY A 454 -25.38 -13.80 34.90
N PHE A 455 -25.00 -13.92 33.61
CA PHE A 455 -25.91 -14.36 32.57
C PHE A 455 -26.34 -15.81 32.73
N THR A 456 -25.40 -16.71 33.00
CA THR A 456 -25.68 -18.15 33.17
C THR A 456 -26.60 -18.40 34.38
N THR A 457 -26.42 -17.61 35.44
CA THR A 457 -27.23 -17.71 36.66
C THR A 457 -28.64 -17.15 36.44
N ASN A 458 -28.76 -15.95 35.88
CA ASN A 458 -30.05 -15.25 35.75
C ASN A 458 -30.87 -15.69 34.52
N TYR A 459 -30.22 -16.23 33.49
CA TYR A 459 -30.82 -16.57 32.19
C TYR A 459 -30.41 -17.97 31.73
N SER A 460 -30.45 -18.95 32.64
CA SER A 460 -29.99 -20.33 32.43
C SER A 460 -30.61 -21.06 31.22
N PHE A 461 -31.84 -20.70 30.83
CA PHE A 461 -32.46 -21.21 29.61
C PHE A 461 -31.76 -20.69 28.34
N PHE A 462 -31.49 -19.38 28.27
CA PHE A 462 -30.85 -18.75 27.12
C PHE A 462 -29.36 -19.07 27.03
N ALA A 463 -28.69 -19.28 28.16
CA ALA A 463 -27.30 -19.68 28.23
C ALA A 463 -27.00 -20.98 27.45
N ARG A 464 -27.98 -21.87 27.28
CA ARG A 464 -27.85 -23.12 26.49
C ARG A 464 -27.71 -22.90 24.99
N PHE A 465 -28.07 -21.73 24.49
CA PHE A 465 -27.99 -21.38 23.06
C PHE A 465 -26.76 -20.53 22.73
N VAL A 466 -25.95 -20.16 23.73
CA VAL A 466 -24.68 -19.47 23.52
C VAL A 466 -23.64 -20.49 23.06
N PRO A 467 -22.91 -20.26 21.95
CA PRO A 467 -21.92 -21.19 21.43
C PRO A 467 -20.59 -21.08 22.21
N ALA A 468 -20.65 -21.17 23.54
CA ALA A 468 -19.50 -21.09 24.45
C ALA A 468 -19.76 -21.89 25.73
N THR A 469 -18.73 -22.54 26.29
CA THR A 469 -18.88 -23.47 27.42
C THR A 469 -18.36 -22.93 28.75
N GLY A 470 -17.44 -21.95 28.73
CA GLY A 470 -16.90 -21.31 29.93
C GLY A 470 -17.51 -19.94 30.23
N ALA A 471 -17.61 -19.55 31.51
CA ALA A 471 -18.16 -18.24 31.91
C ALA A 471 -17.43 -17.07 31.26
N LEU A 472 -16.09 -17.12 31.18
CA LEU A 472 -15.27 -16.14 30.46
C LEU A 472 -15.72 -15.99 28.98
N GLN A 473 -15.78 -17.12 28.27
CA GLN A 473 -16.13 -17.17 26.85
C GLN A 473 -17.58 -16.72 26.59
N ILE A 474 -18.50 -17.09 27.50
CA ILE A 474 -19.89 -16.63 27.45
C ILE A 474 -19.93 -15.11 27.61
N GLY A 475 -19.19 -14.53 28.57
CA GLY A 475 -19.12 -13.08 28.75
C GLY A 475 -18.55 -12.35 27.54
N GLN A 476 -17.44 -12.84 26.98
CA GLN A 476 -16.85 -12.32 25.74
C GLN A 476 -17.83 -12.37 24.57
N PHE A 477 -18.55 -13.49 24.41
CA PHE A 477 -19.57 -13.64 23.38
C PHE A 477 -20.70 -12.61 23.54
N LEU A 478 -21.22 -12.42 24.76
CA LEU A 478 -22.32 -11.49 25.01
C LEU A 478 -21.94 -10.04 24.70
N VAL A 479 -20.77 -9.59 25.17
CA VAL A 479 -20.28 -8.23 24.89
C VAL A 479 -20.02 -8.06 23.41
N GLY A 480 -19.35 -9.04 22.78
CA GLY A 480 -19.06 -9.02 21.35
C GLY A 480 -20.32 -9.01 20.50
N PHE A 481 -21.30 -9.85 20.80
CA PHE A 481 -22.58 -9.91 20.09
C PHE A 481 -23.39 -8.62 20.27
N ALA A 482 -23.42 -8.05 21.48
CA ALA A 482 -24.09 -6.78 21.76
C ALA A 482 -23.46 -5.60 20.99
N ALA A 483 -22.14 -5.61 20.76
CA ALA A 483 -21.43 -4.63 19.94
C ALA A 483 -21.57 -4.89 18.42
N TRP A 484 -21.64 -6.17 18.02
CA TRP A 484 -21.74 -6.58 16.62
C TRP A 484 -23.11 -6.34 16.01
N LEU A 485 -24.18 -6.71 16.74
CA LEU A 485 -25.55 -6.63 16.25
C LEU A 485 -25.95 -5.25 15.70
N PRO A 486 -25.71 -4.11 16.38
CA PRO A 486 -26.07 -2.79 15.84
C PRO A 486 -25.33 -2.46 14.54
N LEU A 487 -24.05 -2.83 14.41
CA LEU A 487 -23.26 -2.58 13.19
C LEU A 487 -23.75 -3.45 12.03
N MET A 488 -24.11 -4.71 12.31
CA MET A 488 -24.69 -5.62 11.32
C MET A 488 -26.06 -5.14 10.84
N VAL A 489 -26.91 -4.62 11.74
CA VAL A 489 -28.21 -4.03 11.38
C VAL A 489 -28.03 -2.83 10.47
N VAL A 490 -27.09 -1.92 10.77
CA VAL A 490 -26.81 -0.76 9.91
C VAL A 490 -26.27 -1.19 8.55
N SER A 491 -25.38 -2.19 8.51
CA SER A 491 -24.86 -2.76 7.27
C SER A 491 -25.99 -3.23 6.34
N PHE A 492 -26.90 -4.06 6.86
CA PHE A 492 -28.04 -4.55 6.08
C PHE A 492 -29.03 -3.44 5.74
N ALA A 493 -29.32 -2.53 6.67
CA ALA A 493 -30.19 -1.39 6.42
C ALA A 493 -29.64 -0.51 5.28
N ALA A 494 -28.34 -0.20 5.29
CA ALA A 494 -27.69 0.58 4.23
C ALA A 494 -27.80 -0.10 2.87
N GLY A 495 -27.48 -1.39 2.81
CA GLY A 495 -27.53 -2.17 1.57
C GLY A 495 -28.95 -2.32 0.99
N LEU A 496 -29.93 -2.62 1.84
CA LEU A 496 -31.33 -2.78 1.44
C LEU A 496 -32.00 -1.45 1.05
N THR A 497 -31.62 -0.35 1.73
CA THR A 497 -32.16 0.99 1.44
C THR A 497 -31.57 1.63 0.19
N TRP A 498 -30.40 1.20 -0.27
CA TRP A 498 -29.81 1.63 -1.53
C TRP A 498 -30.30 0.79 -2.72
N ASN A 499 -29.72 -0.39 -2.94
CA ASN A 499 -30.08 -1.29 -4.04
C ASN A 499 -30.01 -2.74 -3.56
N TRP A 500 -31.12 -3.22 -2.99
CA TRP A 500 -31.20 -4.53 -2.36
C TRP A 500 -30.76 -5.68 -3.28
N ARG A 501 -31.05 -5.61 -4.59
CA ARG A 501 -30.66 -6.68 -5.53
C ARG A 501 -29.15 -6.75 -5.70
N ARG A 502 -28.51 -5.61 -5.98
CA ARG A 502 -27.06 -5.55 -6.14
C ARG A 502 -26.35 -5.87 -4.83
N PHE A 503 -26.84 -5.29 -3.73
CA PHE A 503 -26.31 -5.52 -2.39
C PHE A 503 -26.34 -6.99 -2.01
N LEU A 504 -27.49 -7.68 -2.13
CA LEU A 504 -27.59 -9.09 -1.75
C LEU A 504 -26.63 -9.98 -2.55
N ILE A 505 -26.44 -9.72 -3.85
CA ILE A 505 -25.47 -10.49 -4.66
C ILE A 505 -24.05 -10.31 -4.11
N VAL A 506 -23.64 -9.05 -3.86
CA VAL A 506 -22.30 -8.76 -3.34
C VAL A 506 -22.13 -9.33 -1.92
N GLN A 507 -23.12 -9.16 -1.05
CA GLN A 507 -23.12 -9.63 0.32
C GLN A 507 -23.04 -11.17 0.39
N VAL A 508 -23.80 -11.88 -0.44
CA VAL A 508 -23.77 -13.35 -0.49
C VAL A 508 -22.40 -13.85 -0.94
N VAL A 509 -21.82 -13.26 -2.00
CA VAL A 509 -20.48 -13.65 -2.44
C VAL A 509 -19.44 -13.39 -1.35
N PHE A 510 -19.49 -12.22 -0.72
CA PHE A 510 -18.61 -11.87 0.40
C PHE A 510 -18.77 -12.85 1.58
N LEU A 511 -19.98 -13.08 2.06
CA LEU A 511 -20.22 -13.96 3.21
C LEU A 511 -19.93 -15.43 2.90
N ALA A 512 -20.19 -15.89 1.68
CA ALA A 512 -19.90 -17.27 1.28
C ALA A 512 -18.39 -17.53 1.30
N LEU A 513 -17.60 -16.63 0.71
CA LEU A 513 -16.15 -16.72 0.74
C LEU A 513 -15.61 -16.55 2.17
N PHE A 514 -16.18 -15.63 2.97
CA PHE A 514 -15.79 -15.40 4.35
C PHE A 514 -15.99 -16.67 5.18
N ALA A 515 -17.19 -17.24 5.12
CA ALA A 515 -17.51 -18.48 5.81
C ALA A 515 -16.60 -19.61 5.33
N PHE A 516 -16.44 -19.79 4.01
CA PHE A 516 -15.62 -20.86 3.45
C PHE A 516 -14.18 -20.85 4.00
N PHE A 517 -13.48 -19.71 3.93
CA PHE A 517 -12.07 -19.64 4.30
C PHE A 517 -11.87 -19.62 5.82
N TYR A 518 -12.62 -18.79 6.55
CA TYR A 518 -12.40 -18.64 8.00
C TYR A 518 -12.87 -19.85 8.79
N THR A 519 -13.85 -20.61 8.30
CA THR A 519 -14.31 -21.83 8.99
C THR A 519 -13.56 -23.10 8.59
N THR A 520 -12.46 -22.96 7.85
CA THR A 520 -11.70 -24.10 7.32
C THR A 520 -12.62 -25.07 6.58
N ILE A 521 -13.36 -24.57 5.58
CA ILE A 521 -14.35 -25.36 4.82
C ILE A 521 -15.45 -25.94 5.74
N PHE A 522 -16.03 -25.10 6.60
CA PHE A 522 -17.14 -25.42 7.51
C PHE A 522 -16.84 -26.44 8.62
N THR A 523 -15.57 -26.75 8.85
CA THR A 523 -15.14 -27.67 9.93
C THR A 523 -14.96 -26.96 11.28
N ASN A 524 -14.72 -25.64 11.27
CA ASN A 524 -14.48 -24.85 12.46
C ASN A 524 -15.30 -23.56 12.47
N ILE A 525 -16.51 -23.61 13.02
CA ILE A 525 -17.44 -22.47 13.02
C ILE A 525 -16.93 -21.27 13.83
N ASN A 526 -16.06 -21.49 14.83
CA ASN A 526 -15.49 -20.41 15.65
C ASN A 526 -14.63 -19.44 14.83
N GLY A 527 -14.17 -19.90 13.66
CA GLY A 527 -13.50 -19.09 12.65
C GLY A 527 -14.22 -17.80 12.27
N LEU A 528 -15.57 -17.79 12.30
CA LEU A 528 -16.35 -16.59 11.98
C LEU A 528 -16.11 -15.45 12.99
N ALA A 529 -16.01 -15.80 14.28
CA ALA A 529 -15.77 -14.81 15.34
C ALA A 529 -14.30 -14.38 15.37
N THR A 530 -13.39 -15.34 15.26
CA THR A 530 -11.94 -15.05 15.23
C THR A 530 -11.55 -14.21 14.02
N GLY A 531 -12.19 -14.44 12.88
CA GLY A 531 -12.00 -13.65 11.67
C GLY A 531 -12.61 -12.26 11.74
N MET A 532 -13.91 -12.13 12.00
CA MET A 532 -14.61 -10.84 11.87
C MET A 532 -14.31 -9.87 13.02
N VAL A 533 -14.14 -10.40 14.25
CA VAL A 533 -14.04 -9.57 15.45
C VAL A 533 -12.64 -9.62 16.03
N TYR A 534 -12.09 -10.81 16.29
CA TYR A 534 -10.84 -10.93 17.03
C TYR A 534 -9.58 -10.61 16.22
N SER A 535 -9.62 -10.65 14.88
CA SER A 535 -8.49 -10.26 14.00
C SER A 535 -8.07 -8.81 14.23
N LEU A 536 -9.00 -7.87 14.02
CA LEU A 536 -8.74 -6.44 14.20
C LEU A 536 -8.49 -6.11 15.68
N GLN A 537 -9.19 -6.77 16.61
CA GLN A 537 -8.95 -6.59 18.05
C GLN A 537 -7.49 -6.94 18.40
N TYR A 538 -7.05 -8.15 18.03
CA TYR A 538 -5.70 -8.61 18.27
C TYR A 538 -4.67 -7.66 17.63
N TRP A 539 -4.87 -7.27 16.38
CA TRP A 539 -3.96 -6.37 15.68
C TRP A 539 -3.84 -4.98 16.35
N LEU A 540 -4.95 -4.45 16.89
CA LEU A 540 -4.95 -3.19 17.65
C LEU A 540 -4.19 -3.34 18.98
N GLU A 541 -4.38 -4.45 19.68
CA GLU A 541 -3.70 -4.75 20.96
C GLU A 541 -2.19 -4.92 20.75
N GLN A 542 -1.76 -5.47 19.62
CA GLN A 542 -0.33 -5.68 19.30
C GLN A 542 0.44 -4.41 18.92
N GLN A 543 -0.22 -3.26 18.69
CA GLN A 543 0.50 -2.05 18.29
C GLN A 543 1.49 -1.56 19.36
N GLY A 544 1.22 -1.86 20.64
CA GLY A 544 2.09 -1.46 21.76
C GLY A 544 3.39 -2.25 21.88
N GLU A 545 3.46 -3.47 21.33
CA GLU A 545 4.64 -4.34 21.38
C GLU A 545 5.78 -3.85 20.49
N ARG A 546 5.47 -3.04 19.46
CA ARG A 546 6.44 -2.50 18.49
C ARG A 546 7.45 -3.55 18.01
N ARG A 547 6.97 -4.68 17.47
CA ARG A 547 7.84 -5.76 16.97
C ARG A 547 8.92 -5.19 16.03
N GLY A 548 10.20 -5.47 16.35
CA GLY A 548 11.37 -4.97 15.63
C GLY A 548 11.86 -3.56 16.03
N ASN A 549 11.12 -2.84 16.89
CA ASN A 549 11.44 -1.53 17.48
C ASN A 549 12.06 -0.51 16.51
N GLN A 550 11.54 -0.45 15.28
CA GLN A 550 12.07 0.40 14.22
C GLN A 550 11.65 1.87 14.40
N PRO A 551 12.48 2.84 13.98
CA PRO A 551 12.16 4.26 14.05
C PRO A 551 10.96 4.63 13.18
N GLN A 552 10.32 5.77 13.47
CA GLN A 552 9.17 6.24 12.71
C GLN A 552 9.56 6.57 11.26
N TYR A 553 10.80 7.00 11.01
CA TYR A 553 11.30 7.23 9.64
C TYR A 553 11.75 5.96 8.89
N TYR A 554 11.56 4.76 9.44
CA TYR A 554 12.06 3.49 8.88
C TYR A 554 11.78 3.33 7.37
N TYR A 555 10.54 3.49 6.93
CA TYR A 555 10.23 3.35 5.50
C TYR A 555 10.75 4.52 4.66
N LEU A 556 10.67 5.75 5.18
CA LEU A 556 11.02 6.98 4.46
C LEU A 556 12.52 7.12 4.21
N LEU A 557 13.36 6.77 5.17
CA LEU A 557 14.82 6.98 5.11
C LEU A 557 15.63 5.70 4.95
N ILE A 558 15.08 4.53 5.30
CA ILE A 558 15.81 3.26 5.24
C ILE A 558 15.29 2.41 4.08
N ILE A 559 14.07 1.87 4.17
CA ILE A 559 13.60 0.86 3.20
C ILE A 559 13.42 1.43 1.79
N MET A 560 12.64 2.51 1.65
CA MET A 560 12.31 3.02 0.32
C MET A 560 13.57 3.55 -0.40
N PRO A 561 14.42 4.41 0.18
CA PRO A 561 15.58 4.96 -0.55
C PRO A 561 16.62 3.90 -0.96
N LEU A 562 16.78 2.83 -0.16
CA LEU A 562 17.76 1.78 -0.43
C LEU A 562 17.30 0.82 -1.55
N TYR A 563 16.01 0.48 -1.61
CA TYR A 563 15.50 -0.54 -2.54
C TYR A 563 14.61 0.01 -3.65
N GLU A 564 13.91 1.13 -3.44
CA GLU A 564 12.89 1.66 -4.35
C GLU A 564 13.16 3.11 -4.78
N PHE A 565 14.43 3.41 -5.09
CA PHE A 565 14.86 4.73 -5.55
C PHE A 565 14.15 5.18 -6.84
N LEU A 566 13.92 4.28 -7.81
CA LEU A 566 13.23 4.63 -9.05
C LEU A 566 11.77 5.04 -8.79
N PRO A 567 10.95 4.25 -8.07
CA PRO A 567 9.59 4.68 -7.69
C PRO A 567 9.52 5.96 -6.86
N ILE A 568 10.43 6.19 -5.90
CA ILE A 568 10.42 7.42 -5.09
C ILE A 568 10.72 8.65 -5.96
N ILE A 569 11.83 8.62 -6.70
CA ILE A 569 12.25 9.73 -7.55
C ILE A 569 11.18 10.00 -8.60
N GLY A 570 10.66 8.94 -9.22
CA GLY A 570 9.58 9.03 -10.19
C GLY A 570 8.30 9.63 -9.62
N THR A 571 7.90 9.24 -8.41
CA THR A 571 6.73 9.78 -7.72
C THR A 571 6.93 11.25 -7.36
N ALA A 572 8.12 11.65 -6.93
CA ALA A 572 8.45 13.06 -6.67
C ALA A 572 8.36 13.91 -7.97
N LEU A 573 8.95 13.44 -9.07
CA LEU A 573 8.87 14.11 -10.38
C LEU A 573 7.44 14.18 -10.92
N ALA A 574 6.67 13.11 -10.75
CA ALA A 574 5.26 13.05 -11.12
C ALA A 574 4.43 14.03 -10.27
N THR A 575 4.74 14.17 -8.98
CA THR A 575 4.08 15.13 -8.07
C THR A 575 4.33 16.57 -8.51
N LEU A 576 5.59 16.94 -8.79
CA LEU A 576 5.94 18.27 -9.32
C LEU A 576 5.25 18.54 -10.66
N SER A 577 5.21 17.55 -11.55
CA SER A 577 4.54 17.66 -12.84
C SER A 577 3.02 17.77 -12.70
N GLY A 578 2.44 17.04 -11.75
CA GLY A 578 1.02 17.08 -11.39
C GLY A 578 0.61 18.44 -10.82
N LEU A 579 1.42 19.02 -9.93
CA LEU A 579 1.24 20.38 -9.42
C LEU A 579 1.30 21.41 -10.55
N ALA A 580 2.29 21.29 -11.43
CA ALA A 580 2.43 22.20 -12.56
C ALA A 580 1.25 22.10 -13.54
N PHE A 581 0.74 20.88 -13.78
CA PHE A 581 -0.48 20.66 -14.56
C PHE A 581 -1.73 21.23 -13.88
N PHE A 582 -1.85 21.05 -12.56
CA PHE A 582 -2.92 21.64 -11.76
C PHE A 582 -2.97 23.16 -11.93
N TRP A 583 -1.82 23.85 -11.78
CA TRP A 583 -1.75 25.30 -11.94
C TRP A 583 -2.04 25.75 -13.36
N ARG A 584 -1.51 25.06 -14.37
CA ARG A 584 -1.82 25.35 -15.78
C ARG A 584 -3.31 25.25 -16.06
N ARG A 585 -3.97 24.24 -15.49
CA ARG A 585 -5.42 24.09 -15.62
C ARG A 585 -6.18 25.23 -14.95
N GLN A 586 -5.74 25.68 -13.77
CA GLN A 586 -6.34 26.85 -13.11
C GLN A 586 -6.18 28.12 -13.95
N ARG A 587 -5.03 28.28 -14.60
CA ARG A 587 -4.79 29.39 -15.54
C ARG A 587 -5.76 29.33 -16.72
N THR A 588 -5.93 28.19 -17.36
CA THR A 588 -6.90 28.03 -18.47
C THR A 588 -8.32 28.35 -18.03
N LEU A 589 -8.70 27.99 -16.80
CA LEU A 589 -9.98 28.35 -16.21
C LEU A 589 -10.13 29.86 -16.00
N ASP A 590 -9.05 30.56 -15.61
CA ASP A 590 -9.05 32.01 -15.44
C ASP A 590 -9.20 32.72 -16.77
N GLU A 591 -8.41 32.32 -17.77
CA GLU A 591 -8.46 32.83 -19.13
C GLU A 591 -9.87 32.67 -19.72
N ALA A 592 -10.46 31.47 -19.58
CA ALA A 592 -11.82 31.21 -20.06
C ALA A 592 -12.88 32.05 -19.33
N ARG A 593 -12.70 32.34 -18.02
CA ARG A 593 -13.61 33.20 -17.24
C ARG A 593 -13.53 34.66 -17.69
N THR A 594 -12.31 35.14 -17.95
CA THR A 594 -12.09 36.50 -18.47
C THR A 594 -12.75 36.67 -19.82
N ILE A 595 -12.55 35.72 -20.74
CA ILE A 595 -13.17 35.75 -22.08
C ILE A 595 -14.69 35.72 -21.98
N ALA A 596 -15.26 34.81 -21.20
CA ALA A 596 -16.71 34.73 -21.04
C ALA A 596 -17.30 35.97 -20.35
N GLY A 597 -16.58 36.58 -19.39
CA GLY A 597 -17.00 37.81 -18.73
C GLY A 597 -16.93 39.03 -19.64
N GLN A 598 -15.89 39.14 -20.47
CA GLN A 598 -15.76 40.19 -21.49
C GLN A 598 -16.85 40.06 -22.54
N ALA A 599 -17.16 38.85 -23.00
CA ALA A 599 -18.24 38.65 -23.96
C ALA A 599 -19.62 39.06 -23.42
N VAL A 600 -19.91 38.84 -22.12
CA VAL A 600 -21.15 39.33 -21.50
C VAL A 600 -21.16 40.86 -21.42
N LEU A 601 -20.02 41.48 -21.10
CA LEU A 601 -19.89 42.95 -21.08
C LEU A 601 -20.06 43.54 -22.48
N ASP A 602 -19.44 42.95 -23.50
CA ASP A 602 -19.57 43.36 -24.89
C ASP A 602 -21.02 43.13 -25.39
N GLU A 603 -21.68 42.02 -25.05
CA GLU A 603 -23.09 41.78 -25.38
C GLU A 603 -24.03 42.81 -24.72
N THR A 604 -23.69 43.32 -23.53
CA THR A 604 -24.41 44.44 -22.90
C THR A 604 -24.10 45.81 -23.51
N LEU A 605 -22.89 46.01 -24.05
CA LEU A 605 -22.43 47.29 -24.65
C LEU A 605 -22.76 47.40 -26.15
N VAL A 606 -22.85 46.28 -26.88
CA VAL A 606 -23.15 46.20 -28.33
C VAL A 606 -24.65 46.38 -28.64
N SER A 607 -25.45 46.73 -27.63
CA SER A 607 -26.78 47.33 -27.85
C SER A 607 -26.72 48.73 -28.50
N THR A 608 -25.55 49.27 -28.83
CA THR A 608 -25.42 50.58 -29.50
C THR A 608 -24.50 50.70 -30.71
N GLU A 609 -23.60 49.78 -31.06
CA GLU A 609 -22.90 49.87 -32.35
C GLU A 609 -22.15 48.59 -32.75
N ASN A 610 -22.12 48.32 -34.06
CA ASN A 610 -21.53 47.16 -34.70
C ASN A 610 -19.99 47.15 -34.58
N THR A 611 -19.46 46.26 -33.74
CA THR A 611 -18.04 45.88 -33.83
C THR A 611 -17.85 44.37 -33.65
N LEU A 612 -17.22 43.77 -34.65
CA LEU A 612 -16.85 42.37 -34.74
C LEU A 612 -15.72 42.06 -33.72
N VAL A 613 -16.02 41.27 -32.69
CA VAL A 613 -14.99 40.63 -31.85
C VAL A 613 -14.98 39.12 -32.12
N THR A 614 -13.81 38.62 -32.49
CA THR A 614 -13.53 37.33 -33.12
C THR A 614 -13.26 36.17 -32.15
N GLN A 615 -14.03 36.02 -31.07
CA GLN A 615 -14.01 34.79 -30.25
C GLN A 615 -15.43 34.39 -29.85
N ASP A 616 -15.84 33.17 -30.20
CA ASP A 616 -17.18 32.62 -29.89
C ASP A 616 -17.42 32.55 -28.37
N PRO A 617 -18.28 33.42 -27.80
CA PRO A 617 -18.59 33.44 -26.37
C PRO A 617 -19.24 32.17 -25.86
N GLU A 618 -20.03 31.51 -26.71
CA GLU A 618 -20.78 30.32 -26.36
C GLU A 618 -19.82 29.12 -26.23
N ALA A 619 -18.83 29.03 -27.12
CA ALA A 619 -17.75 28.05 -27.01
C ALA A 619 -16.94 28.23 -25.71
N ALA A 620 -16.63 29.48 -25.32
CA ALA A 620 -15.95 29.77 -24.05
C ALA A 620 -16.80 29.36 -22.84
N ARG A 621 -18.11 29.62 -22.86
CA ARG A 621 -19.06 29.22 -21.80
C ARG A 621 -19.19 27.70 -21.68
N LYS A 622 -19.30 26.98 -22.81
CA LYS A 622 -19.32 25.49 -22.84
C LYS A 622 -18.01 24.90 -22.31
N SER A 623 -16.87 25.44 -22.71
CA SER A 623 -15.55 25.06 -22.21
C SER A 623 -15.43 25.26 -20.70
N LEU A 624 -15.89 26.41 -20.18
CA LEU A 624 -15.92 26.70 -18.74
C LEU A 624 -16.73 25.68 -17.94
N VAL A 625 -17.92 25.33 -18.42
CA VAL A 625 -18.78 24.33 -17.77
C VAL A 625 -18.07 22.98 -17.72
N GLY A 626 -17.52 22.51 -18.84
CA GLY A 626 -16.78 21.23 -18.90
C GLY A 626 -15.52 21.21 -18.02
N LEU A 627 -14.81 22.32 -17.90
CA LEU A 627 -13.61 22.41 -17.05
C LEU A 627 -13.94 22.42 -15.55
N ARG A 628 -15.11 22.93 -15.15
CA ARG A 628 -15.59 23.04 -13.76
C ARG A 628 -16.30 21.79 -13.25
N MET A 629 -16.99 21.06 -14.13
CA MET A 629 -17.80 19.92 -13.73
C MET A 629 -16.94 18.70 -13.37
N ALA A 630 -17.22 18.12 -12.20
CA ALA A 630 -16.77 16.80 -11.78
C ALA A 630 -17.72 15.76 -12.36
N THR A 631 -17.21 14.97 -13.30
CA THR A 631 -17.91 13.83 -13.90
C THR A 631 -17.29 12.51 -13.45
N GLU A 632 -15.96 12.41 -13.52
CA GLU A 632 -15.21 11.22 -13.12
C GLU A 632 -13.94 11.59 -12.33
N PRO A 633 -13.52 10.77 -11.35
CA PRO A 633 -12.31 11.02 -10.59
C PRO A 633 -11.03 10.90 -11.43
N SER A 634 -9.96 11.53 -10.94
CA SER A 634 -8.64 11.45 -11.57
C SER A 634 -7.91 10.18 -11.13
N PHE A 635 -7.57 9.31 -12.09
CA PHE A 635 -6.79 8.10 -11.84
C PHE A 635 -5.44 8.40 -11.18
N MET A 636 -4.70 9.40 -11.69
CA MET A 636 -3.38 9.75 -11.13
C MET A 636 -3.48 10.31 -9.71
N LEU A 637 -4.54 11.07 -9.42
CA LEU A 637 -4.76 11.59 -8.07
C LEU A 637 -5.14 10.48 -7.10
N PHE A 638 -5.92 9.50 -7.55
CA PHE A 638 -6.21 8.30 -6.77
C PHE A 638 -4.94 7.47 -6.50
N MET A 639 -4.07 7.27 -7.50
CA MET A 639 -2.80 6.56 -7.28
C MET A 639 -1.91 7.30 -6.28
N ALA A 640 -1.78 8.63 -6.39
CA ALA A 640 -1.05 9.45 -5.44
C ALA A 640 -1.64 9.38 -4.02
N TRP A 641 -2.97 9.37 -3.94
CA TRP A 641 -3.69 9.17 -2.68
C TRP A 641 -3.41 7.80 -2.06
N TRP A 642 -3.45 6.74 -2.86
CA TRP A 642 -3.12 5.39 -2.43
C TRP A 642 -1.67 5.30 -1.93
N ALA A 643 -0.71 5.82 -2.69
CA ALA A 643 0.71 5.82 -2.29
C ALA A 643 0.93 6.57 -0.97
N PHE A 644 0.36 7.76 -0.83
CA PHE A 644 0.51 8.57 0.38
C PHE A 644 -0.10 7.90 1.60
N PHE A 645 -1.36 7.45 1.53
CA PHE A 645 -2.02 6.87 2.70
C PHE A 645 -1.42 5.52 3.11
N MET A 646 -0.95 4.70 2.16
CA MET A 646 -0.20 3.49 2.51
C MET A 646 1.09 3.85 3.24
N LEU A 647 1.86 4.82 2.70
CA LEU A 647 3.10 5.27 3.34
C LEU A 647 2.83 5.83 4.74
N TYR A 648 1.84 6.70 4.90
CA TYR A 648 1.50 7.33 6.16
C TYR A 648 0.95 6.34 7.19
N LEU A 649 -0.10 5.59 6.87
CA LEU A 649 -0.76 4.69 7.83
C LEU A 649 0.14 3.54 8.28
N LEU A 650 0.96 2.99 7.39
CA LEU A 650 1.91 1.94 7.74
C LEU A 650 3.13 2.49 8.49
N THR A 651 3.47 3.79 8.32
CA THR A 651 4.45 4.45 9.17
C THR A 651 3.93 4.63 10.60
N LEU A 652 2.64 4.94 10.76
CA LEU A 652 2.01 5.04 12.08
C LEU A 652 1.91 3.69 12.81
N SER A 653 1.85 2.58 12.09
CA SER A 653 1.75 1.26 12.73
C SER A 653 2.99 0.96 13.58
N GLY A 654 2.76 0.36 14.76
CA GLY A 654 3.80 -0.11 15.66
C GLY A 654 4.60 -1.28 15.09
N GLU A 655 3.96 -2.17 14.33
CA GLU A 655 4.65 -3.24 13.59
C GLU A 655 5.30 -2.67 12.33
N LYS A 656 6.63 -2.60 12.31
CA LYS A 656 7.41 -2.10 11.17
C LYS A 656 8.36 -3.17 10.67
N MET A 657 8.04 -3.70 9.48
CA MET A 657 8.74 -4.82 8.87
C MET A 657 9.02 -4.55 7.39
N PRO A 658 10.13 -5.04 6.82
CA PRO A 658 10.51 -4.65 5.47
C PRO A 658 9.52 -5.14 4.38
N TRP A 659 8.81 -6.26 4.59
CA TRP A 659 7.76 -6.73 3.66
C TRP A 659 6.60 -5.77 3.52
N ILE A 660 6.29 -4.97 4.55
CA ILE A 660 5.22 -3.99 4.50
C ILE A 660 5.50 -2.90 3.45
N GLY A 661 6.78 -2.66 3.13
CA GLY A 661 7.18 -1.72 2.07
C GLY A 661 6.58 -2.05 0.70
N THR A 662 6.21 -3.31 0.45
CA THR A 662 5.56 -3.73 -0.80
C THR A 662 4.22 -3.01 -1.03
N HIS A 663 3.45 -2.71 0.03
CA HIS A 663 2.17 -2.00 -0.04
C HIS A 663 2.32 -0.55 -0.54
N MET A 664 3.46 0.08 -0.27
CA MET A 664 3.78 1.45 -0.67
C MET A 664 4.34 1.50 -2.10
N THR A 665 5.10 0.46 -2.47
CA THR A 665 5.86 0.39 -3.71
C THR A 665 4.97 0.34 -4.95
N VAL A 666 3.92 -0.50 -4.93
CA VAL A 666 3.02 -0.70 -6.07
C VAL A 666 2.39 0.61 -6.56
N PRO A 667 1.68 1.41 -5.76
CA PRO A 667 1.10 2.67 -6.23
C PRO A 667 2.18 3.68 -6.69
N MET A 668 3.36 3.71 -6.07
CA MET A 668 4.48 4.55 -6.53
C MET A 668 4.99 4.14 -7.91
N ILE A 669 5.04 2.82 -8.20
CA ILE A 669 5.37 2.32 -9.53
C ILE A 669 4.34 2.79 -10.55
N PHE A 670 3.04 2.69 -10.26
CA PHE A 670 1.98 3.16 -11.16
C PHE A 670 2.11 4.65 -11.50
N ILE A 671 2.39 5.49 -10.50
CA ILE A 671 2.60 6.94 -10.69
C ILE A 671 3.84 7.21 -11.54
N THR A 672 4.94 6.56 -11.20
CA THR A 672 6.23 6.72 -11.89
C THR A 672 6.13 6.29 -13.35
N ALA A 673 5.54 5.12 -13.59
CA ALA A 673 5.35 4.58 -14.92
C ALA A 673 4.41 5.43 -15.78
N ALA A 674 3.36 6.00 -15.19
CA ALA A 674 2.51 6.96 -15.89
C ALA A 674 3.27 8.23 -16.31
N TYR A 675 4.12 8.76 -15.42
CA TYR A 675 4.93 9.94 -15.70
C TYR A 675 5.94 9.69 -16.83
N PHE A 676 6.79 8.67 -16.70
CA PHE A 676 7.78 8.36 -17.73
C PHE A 676 7.10 7.82 -19.00
N GLY A 677 6.02 7.05 -18.89
CA GLY A 677 5.25 6.57 -20.02
C GLY A 677 4.75 7.69 -20.92
N GLY A 678 4.22 8.76 -20.33
CA GLY A 678 3.80 9.95 -21.08
C GLY A 678 4.95 10.73 -21.73
N ILE A 679 6.19 10.58 -21.24
CA ILE A 679 7.39 11.10 -21.89
C ILE A 679 7.78 10.22 -23.07
N PHE A 680 7.80 8.89 -22.87
CA PHE A 680 8.16 7.91 -23.90
C PHE A 680 7.19 7.93 -25.08
N ASP A 681 5.89 8.09 -24.83
CA ASP A 681 4.86 8.26 -25.88
C ASP A 681 5.12 9.47 -26.80
N ARG A 682 5.89 10.47 -26.36
CA ARG A 682 6.16 11.69 -27.12
C ARG A 682 7.53 11.71 -27.80
N ILE A 683 8.32 10.64 -27.68
CA ILE A 683 9.62 10.54 -28.34
C ILE A 683 9.40 10.34 -29.84
N ASP A 684 9.96 11.25 -30.65
CA ASP A 684 9.99 11.12 -32.09
C ASP A 684 11.04 10.07 -32.50
N LEU A 685 10.58 8.93 -33.02
CA LEU A 685 11.44 7.81 -33.38
C LEU A 685 12.43 8.16 -34.51
N GLY A 686 12.03 9.01 -35.47
CA GLY A 686 12.90 9.40 -36.58
C GLY A 686 14.09 10.21 -36.10
N LYS A 687 13.84 11.22 -35.26
CA LYS A 687 14.90 12.05 -34.67
C LYS A 687 15.76 11.27 -33.66
N PHE A 688 15.14 10.33 -32.93
CA PHE A 688 15.86 9.40 -32.06
C PHE A 688 16.89 8.57 -32.84
N LEU A 689 16.45 7.89 -33.90
CA LEU A 689 17.31 7.00 -34.70
C LEU A 689 18.43 7.75 -35.44
N GLN A 690 18.21 8.98 -35.87
CA GLN A 690 19.24 9.76 -36.56
C GLN A 690 20.40 10.13 -35.62
N ARG A 691 20.09 10.84 -34.51
CA ARG A 691 21.11 11.36 -33.58
C ARG A 691 20.69 11.38 -32.12
N GLY A 692 19.39 11.23 -31.81
CA GLY A 692 18.89 11.29 -30.44
C GLY A 692 19.38 10.14 -29.53
N TRP A 693 19.74 8.99 -30.08
CA TRP A 693 20.30 7.89 -29.30
C TRP A 693 21.64 8.26 -28.61
N LEU A 694 22.39 9.23 -29.13
CA LEU A 694 23.66 9.70 -28.54
C LEU A 694 23.46 10.28 -27.13
N TYR A 695 22.29 10.84 -26.82
CA TYR A 695 21.97 11.34 -25.49
C TYR A 695 22.02 10.24 -24.41
N LEU A 696 21.70 8.98 -24.77
CA LEU A 696 21.73 7.85 -23.85
C LEU A 696 23.14 7.58 -23.30
N PHE A 697 24.19 8.03 -24.01
CA PHE A 697 25.58 7.90 -23.61
C PHE A 697 26.12 9.20 -23.01
N LEU A 698 25.81 10.35 -23.63
CA LEU A 698 26.33 11.64 -23.16
C LEU A 698 25.84 12.00 -21.75
N PHE A 699 24.59 11.69 -21.38
CA PHE A 699 24.09 12.02 -20.05
C PHE A 699 24.76 11.23 -18.92
N PRO A 700 24.95 9.89 -19.01
CA PRO A 700 25.68 9.15 -17.99
C PRO A 700 27.12 9.61 -17.84
N PHE A 701 27.85 9.87 -18.94
CA PHE A 701 29.21 10.39 -18.84
C PHE A 701 29.25 11.78 -18.23
N LEU A 702 28.29 12.65 -18.57
CA LEU A 702 28.19 13.97 -17.96
C LEU A 702 27.88 13.85 -16.47
N PHE A 703 26.99 12.94 -16.09
CA PHE A 703 26.68 12.68 -14.69
C PHE A 703 27.92 12.23 -13.92
N VAL A 704 28.72 11.31 -14.45
CA VAL A 704 29.98 10.87 -13.82
C VAL A 704 30.97 12.03 -13.70
N ALA A 705 31.14 12.84 -14.73
CA ALA A 705 32.02 14.01 -14.69
C ALA A 705 31.57 15.04 -13.63
N LEU A 706 30.28 15.38 -13.60
CA LEU A 706 29.71 16.28 -12.60
C LEU A 706 29.79 15.70 -11.19
N PHE A 707 29.56 14.39 -11.04
CA PHE A 707 29.69 13.70 -9.76
C PHE A 707 31.12 13.82 -9.22
N GLN A 708 32.14 13.58 -10.05
CA GLN A 708 33.53 13.76 -9.63
C GLN A 708 33.85 15.21 -9.27
N ILE A 709 33.39 16.19 -10.05
CA ILE A 709 33.61 17.62 -9.76
C ILE A 709 32.99 18.03 -8.41
N ILE A 710 31.78 17.54 -8.11
CA ILE A 710 31.01 17.97 -6.93
C ILE A 710 31.37 17.17 -5.68
N PHE A 711 31.43 15.84 -5.78
CA PHE A 711 31.55 14.96 -4.62
C PHE A 711 32.99 14.62 -4.24
N GLN A 712 33.95 14.71 -5.15
CA GLN A 712 35.37 14.48 -4.80
C GLN A 712 35.85 15.46 -3.71
N PRO A 713 35.61 16.79 -3.81
CA PRO A 713 36.00 17.72 -2.75
C PRO A 713 35.26 17.47 -1.42
N LEU A 714 33.98 17.08 -1.50
CA LEU A 714 33.16 16.79 -0.32
C LEU A 714 33.60 15.51 0.39
N GLY A 715 34.16 14.54 -0.33
CA GLY A 715 34.69 13.29 0.20
C GLY A 715 36.09 13.39 0.81
N GLY A 716 36.61 14.61 1.06
CA GLY A 716 37.93 14.84 1.65
C GLY A 716 39.09 14.91 0.66
N ASN A 717 38.85 14.60 -0.62
CA ASN A 717 39.86 14.69 -1.69
C ASN A 717 39.81 16.08 -2.37
N VAL A 718 40.15 17.11 -1.59
CA VAL A 718 40.09 18.50 -2.03
C VAL A 718 41.12 18.75 -3.14
N PRO A 719 40.70 19.18 -4.35
CA PRO A 719 41.63 19.52 -5.41
C PRO A 719 42.42 20.78 -5.04
N PHE A 720 43.64 20.92 -5.57
CA PHE A 720 44.55 22.05 -5.33
C PHE A 720 45.00 22.20 -3.87
N ALA A 721 44.94 21.13 -3.06
CA ALA A 721 45.28 21.17 -1.63
C ALA A 721 46.79 21.13 -1.31
N GLY A 722 47.65 20.77 -2.27
CA GLY A 722 49.10 20.73 -2.09
C GLY A 722 49.83 19.86 -3.11
N THR A 723 51.10 19.57 -2.83
CA THR A 723 52.03 18.87 -3.74
C THR A 723 52.27 17.40 -3.38
N ASP A 724 51.57 16.88 -2.37
CA ASP A 724 51.62 15.44 -2.08
C ASP A 724 50.99 14.62 -3.22
N LEU A 725 51.45 13.38 -3.43
CA LEU A 725 51.02 12.54 -4.56
C LEU A 725 49.50 12.35 -4.58
N THR A 726 48.89 12.13 -3.41
CA THR A 726 47.44 11.97 -3.25
C THR A 726 46.67 13.24 -3.64
N GLN A 727 47.18 14.40 -3.24
CA GLN A 727 46.60 15.72 -3.53
C GLN A 727 46.77 16.11 -5.00
N ILE A 728 47.89 15.74 -5.63
CA ILE A 728 48.12 15.89 -7.07
C ILE A 728 47.16 14.98 -7.86
N GLN A 729 46.97 13.72 -7.45
CA GLN A 729 46.01 12.82 -8.07
C GLN A 729 44.57 13.35 -7.98
N ALA A 730 44.17 13.89 -6.82
CA ALA A 730 42.87 14.54 -6.64
C ALA A 730 42.71 15.75 -7.57
N THR A 731 43.75 16.57 -7.71
CA THR A 731 43.75 17.74 -8.61
C THR A 731 43.64 17.32 -10.08
N ASN A 732 44.42 16.33 -10.51
CA ASN A 732 44.40 15.82 -11.88
C ASN A 732 43.05 15.20 -12.23
N THR A 733 42.46 14.43 -11.30
CA THR A 733 41.12 13.83 -11.48
C THR A 733 40.07 14.91 -11.63
N PHE A 734 40.12 15.96 -10.80
CA PHE A 734 39.21 17.10 -10.88
C PHE A 734 39.35 17.87 -12.20
N ILE A 735 40.57 18.20 -12.63
CA ILE A 735 40.81 18.91 -13.90
C ILE A 735 40.34 18.05 -15.08
N ALA A 736 40.67 16.76 -15.10
CA ALA A 736 40.21 15.86 -16.16
C ALA A 736 38.68 15.78 -16.21
N ALA A 737 38.02 15.63 -15.06
CA ALA A 737 36.57 15.63 -14.97
C ALA A 737 35.96 16.96 -15.45
N ALA A 738 36.57 18.11 -15.12
CA ALA A 738 36.12 19.42 -15.58
C ALA A 738 36.24 19.59 -17.09
N VAL A 739 37.38 19.22 -17.69
CA VAL A 739 37.60 19.29 -19.15
C VAL A 739 36.63 18.38 -19.88
N ILE A 740 36.48 17.12 -19.43
CA ILE A 740 35.53 16.16 -20.00
C ILE A 740 34.09 16.69 -19.85
N GLY A 741 33.74 17.22 -18.67
CA GLY A 741 32.43 17.80 -18.39
C GLY A 741 32.08 18.94 -19.35
N VAL A 742 33.01 19.87 -19.59
CA VAL A 742 32.83 20.96 -20.56
C VAL A 742 32.67 20.41 -21.97
N ALA A 743 33.51 19.47 -22.39
CA ALA A 743 33.41 18.85 -23.73
C ALA A 743 32.05 18.15 -23.94
N LEU A 744 31.56 17.43 -22.93
CA LEU A 744 30.25 16.77 -22.95
C LEU A 744 29.11 17.77 -22.98
N LEU A 745 29.18 18.87 -22.22
CA LEU A 745 28.18 19.95 -22.25
C LEU A 745 28.13 20.62 -23.64
N VAL A 746 29.28 20.91 -24.23
CA VAL A 746 29.35 21.45 -25.60
C VAL A 746 28.75 20.46 -26.60
N GLY A 747 29.10 19.18 -26.50
CA GLY A 747 28.53 18.12 -27.32
C GLY A 747 27.01 18.02 -27.20
N LEU A 748 26.47 18.09 -25.97
CA LEU A 748 25.03 18.09 -25.71
C LEU A 748 24.33 19.31 -26.31
N VAL A 749 24.90 20.51 -26.16
CA VAL A 749 24.32 21.73 -26.72
C VAL A 749 24.33 21.70 -28.25
N GLN A 750 25.42 21.23 -28.87
CA GLN A 750 25.49 21.07 -30.33
C GLN A 750 24.47 20.04 -30.82
N LEU A 751 24.37 18.90 -30.13
CA LEU A 751 23.37 17.88 -30.43
C LEU A 751 21.95 18.44 -30.29
N ALA A 752 21.67 19.21 -29.23
CA ALA A 752 20.37 19.82 -28.96
C ALA A 752 19.98 20.87 -30.00
N ARG A 753 20.94 21.60 -30.56
CA ARG A 753 20.70 22.49 -31.71
C ARG A 753 20.29 21.71 -32.96
N SER A 754 20.83 20.51 -33.17
CA SER A 754 20.51 19.67 -34.34
C SER A 754 19.22 18.87 -34.21
N THR A 755 18.93 18.31 -33.03
CA THR A 755 17.74 17.47 -32.80
C THR A 755 16.56 18.23 -32.21
N GLY A 756 16.82 19.37 -31.57
CA GLY A 756 15.87 20.18 -30.81
C GLY A 756 15.94 19.94 -29.30
N TRP A 757 15.76 21.01 -28.53
CA TRP A 757 15.74 21.01 -27.05
C TRP A 757 14.60 20.19 -26.43
N GLY A 758 13.52 19.96 -27.18
CA GLY A 758 12.43 19.08 -26.76
C GLY A 758 12.92 17.64 -26.56
N ILE A 759 13.62 17.11 -27.56
CA ILE A 759 14.16 15.75 -27.55
C ILE A 759 15.26 15.61 -26.52
N MET A 760 16.16 16.59 -26.39
CA MET A 760 17.19 16.55 -25.34
C MET A 760 16.59 16.31 -23.94
N ARG A 761 15.49 17.02 -23.60
CA ARG A 761 14.81 16.85 -22.30
C ARG A 761 14.11 15.49 -22.17
N GLN A 762 13.48 15.01 -23.24
CA GLN A 762 12.86 13.68 -23.26
C GLN A 762 13.91 12.58 -23.09
N MET A 763 15.04 12.71 -23.77
CA MET A 763 16.16 11.77 -23.67
C MET A 763 16.85 11.84 -22.32
N PHE A 764 16.95 13.02 -21.69
CA PHE A 764 17.43 13.12 -20.32
C PHE A 764 16.56 12.29 -19.39
N ALA A 765 15.23 12.47 -19.43
CA ALA A 765 14.31 11.69 -18.62
C ALA A 765 14.36 10.18 -18.95
N ALA A 766 14.42 9.81 -20.23
CA ALA A 766 14.56 8.41 -20.64
C ALA A 766 15.87 7.79 -20.15
N THR A 767 16.98 8.52 -20.25
CA THR A 767 18.30 8.06 -19.78
C THR A 767 18.31 7.90 -18.27
N SER A 768 17.79 8.88 -17.52
CA SER A 768 17.65 8.78 -16.07
C SER A 768 16.80 7.58 -15.66
N PHE A 769 15.69 7.34 -16.35
CA PHE A 769 14.86 6.15 -16.12
C PHE A 769 15.66 4.86 -16.36
N ILE A 770 16.35 4.73 -17.50
CA ILE A 770 17.10 3.52 -17.86
C ILE A 770 18.22 3.24 -16.85
N VAL A 771 18.99 4.27 -16.47
CA VAL A 771 20.08 4.14 -15.49
C VAL A 771 19.53 3.71 -14.13
N LEU A 772 18.47 4.37 -13.65
CA LEU A 772 17.84 4.00 -12.38
C LEU A 772 17.26 2.58 -12.46
N ALA A 773 16.53 2.23 -13.52
CA ALA A 773 15.98 0.88 -13.71
C ALA A 773 17.06 -0.20 -13.73
N PHE A 774 18.22 0.09 -14.33
CA PHE A 774 19.36 -0.84 -14.34
C PHE A 774 19.92 -1.05 -12.92
N ILE A 775 20.12 0.02 -12.16
CA ILE A 775 20.59 -0.07 -10.77
C ILE A 775 19.55 -0.80 -9.91
N THR A 776 18.25 -0.54 -10.12
CA THR A 776 17.14 -1.21 -9.43
C THR A 776 17.16 -2.70 -9.74
N GLY A 777 17.29 -3.08 -11.01
CA GLY A 777 17.40 -4.48 -11.42
C GLY A 777 18.61 -5.18 -10.82
N ARG A 778 19.77 -4.52 -10.76
CA ARG A 778 20.97 -5.07 -10.09
C ARG A 778 20.71 -5.32 -8.60
N ALA A 779 20.11 -4.36 -7.89
CA ALA A 779 19.76 -4.49 -6.49
C ALA A 779 18.75 -5.62 -6.25
N ALA A 780 17.75 -5.75 -7.14
CA ALA A 780 16.76 -6.80 -7.07
C ALA A 780 17.40 -8.19 -7.24
N VAL A 781 18.28 -8.33 -8.22
CA VAL A 781 19.01 -9.59 -8.46
C VAL A 781 19.91 -9.93 -7.27
N ALA A 782 20.62 -8.95 -6.71
CA ALA A 782 21.46 -9.16 -5.54
C ALA A 782 20.63 -9.68 -4.35
N ALA A 783 19.55 -8.98 -3.99
CA ALA A 783 18.71 -9.34 -2.85
C ALA A 783 17.98 -10.69 -3.05
N SER A 784 17.57 -11.01 -4.29
CA SER A 784 16.72 -12.18 -4.54
C SER A 784 17.49 -13.44 -4.96
N PHE A 785 18.69 -13.33 -5.52
CA PHE A 785 19.41 -14.51 -6.04
C PHE A 785 20.84 -14.66 -5.53
N VAL A 786 21.47 -13.58 -5.04
CA VAL A 786 22.87 -13.63 -4.59
C VAL A 786 22.93 -13.71 -3.06
N ASN A 787 22.28 -12.77 -2.37
CA ASN A 787 22.28 -12.66 -0.91
C ASN A 787 21.00 -13.22 -0.28
N TYR A 788 20.22 -13.97 -1.06
CA TYR A 788 18.82 -14.34 -0.75
C TYR A 788 18.65 -15.29 0.44
N ASP A 789 19.71 -16.01 0.81
CA ASP A 789 19.78 -16.92 1.93
C ASP A 789 20.63 -16.36 3.09
N LEU A 790 21.17 -15.15 2.95
CA LEU A 790 22.00 -14.47 3.94
C LEU A 790 21.20 -13.41 4.72
N ALA A 791 21.43 -13.35 6.03
CA ALA A 791 20.85 -12.34 6.91
C ALA A 791 21.60 -10.99 6.86
N THR A 792 22.09 -10.58 5.69
CA THR A 792 22.90 -9.35 5.50
C THR A 792 22.13 -8.20 4.88
N GLU A 793 20.94 -8.45 4.33
CA GLU A 793 20.10 -7.44 3.67
C GLU A 793 19.12 -6.80 4.65
N TYR A 794 18.87 -5.49 4.55
CA TYR A 794 17.82 -4.80 5.32
C TYR A 794 16.39 -5.30 5.01
N LEU A 795 16.21 -6.14 3.99
CA LEU A 795 14.94 -6.84 3.70
C LEU A 795 14.69 -8.05 4.61
N VAL A 796 15.59 -8.29 5.56
CA VAL A 796 15.55 -9.46 6.42
C VAL A 796 15.23 -9.03 7.86
N TYR A 797 14.24 -9.68 8.47
CA TYR A 797 13.89 -9.50 9.88
C TYR A 797 14.34 -10.72 10.72
N ALA A 798 13.71 -11.89 10.54
CA ALA A 798 14.06 -13.12 11.23
C ALA A 798 14.34 -14.23 10.20
N HIS A 799 15.62 -14.56 9.94
CA HIS A 799 16.03 -15.41 8.81
C HIS A 799 16.57 -16.77 9.26
N GLY A 800 16.19 -17.84 8.56
CA GLY A 800 16.87 -19.13 8.67
C GLY A 800 18.13 -19.12 7.80
N THR A 801 19.32 -19.30 8.37
CA THR A 801 20.57 -19.29 7.61
C THR A 801 20.71 -20.58 6.78
N PRO A 802 21.65 -20.66 5.81
CA PRO A 802 21.87 -21.89 5.05
C PRO A 802 22.18 -23.10 5.94
N GLY A 803 22.74 -22.84 7.14
CA GLY A 803 23.01 -23.86 8.16
C GLY A 803 21.80 -24.70 8.56
N THR A 804 20.59 -24.12 8.57
CA THR A 804 19.37 -24.88 8.87
C THR A 804 19.17 -26.05 7.90
N LYS A 805 19.36 -25.81 6.60
CA LYS A 805 19.24 -26.86 5.59
C LYS A 805 20.36 -27.87 5.66
N ILE A 806 21.59 -27.40 5.85
CA ILE A 806 22.74 -28.29 6.02
C ILE A 806 22.52 -29.27 7.18
N VAL A 807 21.97 -28.79 8.30
CA VAL A 807 21.65 -29.64 9.46
C VAL A 807 20.49 -30.60 9.14
N ALA A 808 19.42 -30.12 8.51
CA ALA A 808 18.28 -30.96 8.12
C ALA A 808 18.66 -32.05 7.12
N ASP A 809 19.41 -31.71 6.07
CA ASP A 809 19.91 -32.63 5.04
C ASP A 809 20.84 -33.67 5.67
N ARG A 810 21.72 -33.25 6.60
CA ARG A 810 22.64 -34.17 7.29
C ARG A 810 21.90 -35.12 8.24
N LEU A 811 20.85 -34.65 8.91
CA LEU A 811 19.99 -35.48 9.73
C LEU A 811 19.26 -36.52 8.87
N GLU A 812 18.78 -36.12 7.70
CA GLU A 812 18.11 -37.03 6.76
C GLU A 812 19.08 -38.11 6.26
N GLU A 813 20.29 -37.72 5.83
CA GLU A 813 21.35 -38.66 5.45
C GLU A 813 21.64 -39.67 6.57
N LEU A 814 21.79 -39.19 7.82
CA LEU A 814 22.05 -40.04 8.98
C LEU A 814 20.87 -40.97 9.25
N SER A 815 19.63 -40.48 9.17
CA SER A 815 18.44 -41.28 9.41
C SER A 815 18.28 -42.40 8.39
N LEU A 816 18.47 -42.08 7.10
CA LEU A 816 18.39 -43.06 6.01
C LEU A 816 19.53 -44.08 6.07
N ALA A 817 20.71 -43.69 6.57
CA ALA A 817 21.84 -44.59 6.72
C ALA A 817 21.75 -45.50 7.95
N THR A 818 21.10 -45.05 9.03
CA THR A 818 21.10 -45.75 10.34
C THR A 818 19.76 -46.39 10.70
N THR A 819 18.67 -45.95 10.08
CA THR A 819 17.31 -46.42 10.36
C THR A 819 16.54 -46.71 9.09
N ASN A 820 15.38 -47.37 9.21
CA ASN A 820 14.50 -47.62 8.07
C ASN A 820 13.61 -46.39 7.81
N GLY A 821 14.16 -45.38 7.13
CA GLY A 821 13.47 -44.11 6.84
C GLY A 821 13.80 -43.00 7.85
N TYR A 822 12.76 -42.34 8.39
CA TYR A 822 12.88 -41.16 9.28
C TYR A 822 12.76 -41.51 10.77
N ALA A 823 13.18 -42.71 11.17
CA ALA A 823 13.00 -43.22 12.53
C ALA A 823 14.15 -42.90 13.50
N ILE A 824 15.17 -42.14 13.07
CA ILE A 824 16.28 -41.74 13.96
C ILE A 824 15.75 -40.96 15.16
N SER A 825 16.28 -41.27 16.35
CA SER A 825 15.98 -40.49 17.54
C SER A 825 16.95 -39.33 17.66
N PHE A 826 16.41 -38.11 17.72
CA PHE A 826 17.21 -36.90 17.90
C PHE A 826 16.52 -35.92 18.85
N ALA A 827 17.32 -35.12 19.54
CA ALA A 827 16.85 -34.08 20.43
C ALA A 827 17.21 -32.70 19.89
N TYR A 828 16.32 -31.71 20.11
CA TYR A 828 16.53 -30.32 19.70
C TYR A 828 16.01 -29.33 20.75
N ASP A 829 16.61 -28.15 20.82
CA ASP A 829 16.30 -27.10 21.80
C ASP A 829 15.29 -26.05 21.29
N ASP A 830 14.99 -25.03 22.12
CA ASP A 830 14.09 -23.94 21.75
C ASP A 830 14.62 -23.09 20.58
N LYS A 831 15.94 -22.98 20.42
CA LYS A 831 16.56 -22.20 19.33
C LYS A 831 16.47 -22.89 17.97
N MET A 832 16.32 -24.20 17.95
CA MET A 832 16.13 -24.99 16.73
C MET A 832 14.64 -25.23 16.42
N SER A 833 13.71 -24.81 17.27
CA SER A 833 12.27 -25.07 17.11
C SER A 833 11.70 -24.48 15.82
N TRP A 834 11.89 -23.19 15.57
CA TRP A 834 11.45 -22.53 14.32
C TRP A 834 12.68 -21.98 13.59
N PRO A 835 12.99 -22.43 12.37
CA PRO A 835 12.12 -23.18 11.44
C PRO A 835 12.20 -24.72 11.52
N GLY A 836 12.86 -25.32 12.52
CA GLY A 836 13.12 -26.76 12.56
C GLY A 836 11.87 -27.65 12.53
N VAL A 837 10.78 -27.26 13.18
CA VAL A 837 9.48 -27.98 13.17
C VAL A 837 9.01 -28.29 11.75
N TRP A 838 9.23 -27.36 10.80
CA TRP A 838 8.94 -27.63 9.40
C TRP A 838 9.76 -28.80 8.87
N TYR A 839 11.09 -28.80 9.04
CA TYR A 839 11.96 -29.86 8.50
C TYR A 839 11.89 -31.18 9.29
N PHE A 840 11.50 -31.12 10.56
CA PHE A 840 11.42 -32.28 11.45
C PHE A 840 10.09 -33.02 11.34
N ARG A 841 9.10 -32.48 10.61
CA ARG A 841 7.77 -33.09 10.41
C ARG A 841 7.78 -34.57 9.95
N PRO A 842 8.71 -35.06 9.10
CA PRO A 842 8.66 -36.45 8.65
C PRO A 842 9.17 -37.44 9.71
N TYR A 843 9.84 -36.96 10.76
CA TYR A 843 10.50 -37.80 11.75
C TYR A 843 9.57 -38.21 12.89
N THR A 844 9.58 -39.49 13.24
CA THR A 844 8.67 -40.04 14.25
C THR A 844 9.20 -39.98 15.68
N ASN A 845 10.52 -39.82 15.86
CA ASN A 845 11.22 -39.98 17.15
C ASN A 845 12.00 -38.73 17.57
N ASN A 846 11.45 -37.53 17.35
CA ASN A 846 12.06 -36.27 17.80
C ASN A 846 11.78 -35.99 19.29
N ILE A 847 12.72 -35.33 19.97
CA ILE A 847 12.64 -34.99 21.39
C ILE A 847 12.86 -33.48 21.57
N TYR A 848 11.82 -32.74 21.90
CA TYR A 848 11.95 -31.33 22.23
C TYR A 848 12.49 -31.14 23.66
N MET A 849 13.64 -30.51 23.80
CA MET A 849 14.30 -30.25 25.08
C MET A 849 13.98 -28.88 25.68
N GLY A 850 13.55 -27.92 24.85
CA GLY A 850 13.36 -26.53 25.26
C GLY A 850 14.66 -25.86 25.71
N ARG A 851 14.54 -24.83 26.55
CA ARG A 851 15.67 -23.99 27.02
C ARG A 851 16.49 -24.62 28.16
N THR A 852 15.91 -25.57 28.89
CA THR A 852 16.54 -26.26 30.02
C THR A 852 16.55 -27.77 29.77
N PRO A 853 17.49 -28.26 28.96
CA PRO A 853 17.59 -29.68 28.61
C PRO A 853 17.92 -30.54 29.83
N THR A 854 17.39 -31.77 29.88
CA THR A 854 17.73 -32.75 30.91
C THR A 854 18.62 -33.85 30.35
N LEU A 855 19.53 -34.40 31.18
CA LEU A 855 20.42 -35.49 30.79
C LEU A 855 19.65 -36.70 30.22
N ALA A 856 18.51 -37.04 30.83
CA ALA A 856 17.65 -38.14 30.41
C ALA A 856 17.02 -37.93 29.02
N GLN A 857 16.83 -36.68 28.56
CA GLN A 857 16.38 -36.40 27.19
C GLN A 857 17.53 -36.61 26.20
N MET A 858 18.75 -36.20 26.55
CA MET A 858 19.92 -36.34 25.69
C MET A 858 20.39 -37.78 25.56
N GLU A 859 20.37 -38.56 26.64
CA GLU A 859 20.74 -39.99 26.64
C GLU A 859 19.82 -40.85 25.75
N LYS A 860 18.58 -40.39 25.52
CA LYS A 860 17.62 -41.06 24.63
C LYS A 860 17.85 -40.73 23.15
N ALA A 861 18.59 -39.68 22.85
CA ALA A 861 18.80 -39.19 21.50
C ALA A 861 20.14 -39.68 20.93
N THR A 862 20.13 -40.09 19.66
CA THR A 862 21.35 -40.43 18.92
C THR A 862 22.06 -39.18 18.40
N VAL A 863 21.29 -38.14 18.11
CA VAL A 863 21.79 -36.84 17.64
C VAL A 863 21.21 -35.75 18.54
N VAL A 864 22.04 -34.80 18.96
CA VAL A 864 21.61 -33.64 19.74
C VAL A 864 21.91 -32.38 18.93
N MET A 865 20.87 -31.61 18.62
CA MET A 865 20.96 -30.34 17.93
C MET A 865 20.73 -29.21 18.92
N VAL A 866 21.64 -28.24 18.93
CA VAL A 866 21.63 -27.15 19.90
C VAL A 866 21.92 -25.85 19.17
N GLY A 867 21.09 -24.84 19.42
CA GLY A 867 21.38 -23.49 18.96
C GLY A 867 22.56 -22.89 19.74
N GLU A 868 23.26 -21.95 19.11
CA GLU A 868 24.49 -21.37 19.67
C GLU A 868 24.29 -20.79 21.08
N GLY A 869 23.14 -20.18 21.35
CA GLY A 869 22.80 -19.61 22.67
C GLY A 869 22.69 -20.62 23.81
N ASN A 870 22.39 -21.89 23.51
CA ASN A 870 22.24 -22.95 24.51
C ASN A 870 23.44 -23.91 24.54
N ARG A 871 24.46 -23.70 23.69
CA ARG A 871 25.63 -24.58 23.55
C ARG A 871 26.45 -24.74 24.84
N SER A 872 26.37 -23.81 25.78
CA SER A 872 27.07 -23.92 27.08
C SER A 872 26.28 -24.73 28.11
N VAL A 873 24.97 -24.90 27.89
CA VAL A 873 24.03 -25.59 28.78
C VAL A 873 23.94 -27.07 28.42
N VAL A 874 24.04 -27.38 27.11
CA VAL A 874 24.11 -28.74 26.55
C VAL A 874 25.56 -29.19 26.43
#